data_AF-A0A7W4HT01-F1
#
_entry.id   AF-A0A7W4HT01-F1
#
_cell.length_a   1.000
_cell.length_b   1.000
_cell.length_c   1.000
_cell.angle_alpha   90.00
_cell.angle_beta   90.00
_cell.angle_gamma   90.00
#
_symmetry.space_group_name_H-M   'P 1'
#
loop_
_entity.id
_entity.type
_entity.pdbx_description
1 polymer ?
#
loop_
_entity_poly.entity_id
_entity_poly.type
_entity_poly.pdbx_seq_one_letter_code
_entity_poly.pdbx_strand_id
1 'polypeptide(L)'
;MKESLLKTSKDFISFLHKKRLVLTICAIITLVFGLLNIFVFSNHSEALDSDAFITTWKVSGDSDGRTVKIPVYKNIYKHKINNAAYNYTIDWGDGSPIEAKSGYVSPSHTYANDGEYDIKIEGDFPGMTFSDEPRSQGRRTYYSDAFPDNDDRASESMGRKILFIKQWGKIKWQSMMGMFFNAYEMTGRYTDSPDTSEVKSMNHMFRNAMKFNSPVNFDTSKVEDMGEMFKNANSFNQPVNFDTQNVENMGEMFIYAPSFNQPLNFNTSKVTNMYGMLRHAKAFNHPVNFDTRNVESMSMMFSVAEAFNQPVNFDTSKVTSMYGMFDNAIAFNQPVNFDTSKVTNMGGMFIGATSFNQPINFNTSSIQYISEMFKNATSFNYPVNLSDTSRVNYFSSMFEGATSFNQPINFNTSNATNFGNMFKNATSFNQDISNLDFSVALKRGQYDDGMGDFASNSGLSIKNYDKILKNWHDAVKNDPSITFHHKPSSAGLKYCAATAEHDFLVGLGWTFNDTRDCGIAPQDINLSSNTIDENTPPNTKVADIAMPSDPNDTPGDTNTASLTCATPGADDNAFTITNNKLYLKNPADYEAKNSYNICIRATDEYGNFLDKNFTININNNNELPVVTSTPITTATQGSPYSYTITASDPENAPLTFTASPSNPSWLHFNPSTHVVSGTPGQADAGRTFQVSFTISDGTNTIEHKYNITVSGNGNNQGGNNNQGGGNNGGHNGNQGGGNSGSAGGRGGSNVVNNYTHYHTHITNQNTRNSSNGSGGGSVTDSNPARSDSNNGSNVNDSNSDSSSNKDSNKSLKDKTISSSSHRGNNSSNCQCPVAGSSKKEKRSFFDMTIGELWWFWILIILILIGIIAYLVLRNRDREDEFKEKRVGF
;
A
#
# COMPACT_ATOMS: atom_id res chain seq x y z
N MET A 1 -11.86 3.68 69.26
CA MET A 1 -12.51 2.64 68.45
C MET A 1 -14.03 2.83 68.32
N LYS A 2 -14.84 2.73 69.39
CA LYS A 2 -16.31 2.70 69.32
C LYS A 2 -16.96 3.87 68.55
N GLU A 3 -16.43 5.08 68.72
CA GLU A 3 -16.90 6.28 67.99
C GLU A 3 -16.53 6.28 66.50
N SER A 4 -15.39 5.71 66.12
CA SER A 4 -14.97 5.58 64.72
C SER A 4 -15.96 4.70 63.94
N LEU A 5 -16.30 3.54 64.50
CA LEU A 5 -17.34 2.66 63.97
C LEU A 5 -18.71 3.36 63.86
N LEU A 6 -19.07 4.19 64.85
CA LEU A 6 -20.32 4.94 64.83
C LEU A 6 -20.34 6.03 63.74
N LYS A 7 -19.18 6.62 63.43
CA LYS A 7 -19.02 7.62 62.35
C LYS A 7 -19.05 6.95 60.98
N THR A 8 -18.24 5.92 60.74
CA THR A 8 -18.26 5.15 59.48
C THR A 8 -19.64 4.55 59.18
N SER A 9 -20.38 4.12 60.20
CA SER A 9 -21.78 3.68 60.06
C SER A 9 -22.71 4.80 59.56
N LYS A 10 -22.65 6.00 60.16
CA LYS A 10 -23.44 7.16 59.72
C LYS A 10 -23.06 7.63 58.32
N ASP A 11 -21.77 7.64 58.00
CA ASP A 11 -21.27 8.05 56.69
C ASP A 11 -21.68 7.04 55.60
N PHE A 12 -21.67 5.74 55.89
CA PHE A 12 -22.18 4.69 55.00
C PHE A 12 -23.70 4.75 54.81
N ILE A 13 -24.47 5.01 55.88
CA ILE A 13 -25.92 5.23 55.79
C ILE A 13 -26.25 6.51 55.00
N SER A 14 -25.45 7.56 55.13
CA SER A 14 -25.54 8.79 54.32
C SER A 14 -25.25 8.51 52.84
N PHE A 15 -24.20 7.73 52.55
CA PHE A 15 -23.86 7.27 51.19
C PHE A 15 -24.96 6.41 50.57
N LEU A 16 -25.56 5.48 51.33
CA LEU A 16 -26.71 4.69 50.90
C LEU A 16 -27.95 5.54 50.64
N HIS A 17 -28.22 6.57 51.45
CA HIS A 17 -29.30 7.53 51.17
C HIS A 17 -29.01 8.39 49.94
N LYS A 18 -27.77 8.83 49.71
CA LYS A 18 -27.37 9.52 48.47
C LYS A 18 -27.55 8.63 47.24
N LYS A 19 -27.12 7.35 47.28
CA LYS A 19 -27.37 6.39 46.20
C LYS A 19 -28.84 6.08 45.99
N ARG A 20 -29.64 5.95 47.05
CA ARG A 20 -31.10 5.84 46.94
C ARG A 20 -31.71 7.09 46.30
N LEU A 21 -31.30 8.29 46.71
CA LEU A 21 -31.80 9.54 46.12
C LEU A 21 -31.51 9.61 44.62
N VAL A 22 -30.29 9.26 44.19
CA VAL A 22 -29.94 9.19 42.75
C VAL A 22 -30.75 8.12 42.02
N LEU A 23 -30.87 6.90 42.58
CA LEU A 23 -31.69 5.84 41.97
C LEU A 23 -33.18 6.19 41.92
N THR A 24 -33.71 6.88 42.92
CA THR A 24 -35.10 7.37 42.95
C THR A 24 -35.30 8.53 41.99
N ILE A 25 -34.34 9.44 41.84
CA ILE A 25 -34.38 10.50 40.82
C ILE A 25 -34.31 9.89 39.42
N CYS A 26 -33.40 8.94 39.16
CA CYS A 26 -33.36 8.21 37.90
C CYS A 26 -34.67 7.45 37.64
N ALA A 27 -35.20 6.72 38.64
CA ALA A 27 -36.46 6.00 38.49
C ALA A 27 -37.67 6.94 38.27
N ILE A 28 -37.71 8.10 38.92
CA ILE A 28 -38.72 9.14 38.67
C ILE A 28 -38.53 9.73 37.28
N ILE A 29 -37.30 9.97 36.81
CA ILE A 29 -37.03 10.42 35.44
C ILE A 29 -37.50 9.36 34.44
N THR A 30 -37.18 8.08 34.62
CA THR A 30 -37.65 7.00 33.72
C THR A 30 -39.17 6.81 33.78
N LEU A 31 -39.78 6.94 34.97
CA LEU A 31 -41.24 6.87 35.13
C LEU A 31 -41.93 8.09 34.52
N VAL A 32 -41.37 9.29 34.66
CA VAL A 32 -41.88 10.51 34.02
C VAL A 32 -41.66 10.47 32.51
N PHE A 33 -40.53 9.97 32.00
CA PHE A 33 -40.35 9.72 30.58
C PHE A 33 -41.35 8.68 30.06
N GLY A 34 -41.59 7.58 30.79
CA GLY A 34 -42.57 6.57 30.42
C GLY A 34 -44.00 7.11 30.41
N LEU A 35 -44.42 7.78 31.49
CA LEU A 35 -45.74 8.39 31.61
C LEU A 35 -45.93 9.57 30.67
N LEU A 36 -44.89 10.36 30.36
CA LEU A 36 -44.95 11.46 29.40
C LEU A 36 -44.95 10.95 27.96
N ASN A 37 -44.25 9.86 27.64
CA ASN A 37 -44.46 9.16 26.37
C ASN A 37 -45.92 8.72 26.25
N ILE A 38 -46.45 8.01 27.24
CA ILE A 38 -47.86 7.60 27.28
C ILE A 38 -48.78 8.82 27.10
N PHE A 39 -48.56 9.92 27.82
CA PHE A 39 -49.41 11.12 27.75
C PHE A 39 -49.28 11.90 26.42
N VAL A 40 -48.11 11.87 25.77
CA VAL A 40 -47.92 12.46 24.43
C VAL A 40 -48.58 11.58 23.37
N PHE A 41 -48.44 10.25 23.44
CA PHE A 41 -49.12 9.33 22.53
C PHE A 41 -50.66 9.35 22.72
N SER A 42 -51.16 9.41 23.96
CA SER A 42 -52.61 9.53 24.22
C SER A 42 -53.23 10.80 23.65
N ASN A 43 -52.48 11.92 23.60
CA ASN A 43 -52.95 13.18 23.00
C ASN A 43 -52.59 13.31 21.50
N HIS A 44 -52.22 12.21 20.84
CA HIS A 44 -52.16 12.06 19.38
C HIS A 44 -53.04 10.90 18.88
N SER A 45 -53.93 10.38 19.71
CA SER A 45 -54.72 9.17 19.43
C SER A 45 -55.95 9.38 18.52
N GLU A 46 -56.18 10.57 17.97
CA GLU A 46 -57.34 10.86 17.10
C GLU A 46 -57.15 10.47 15.62
N ALA A 47 -56.36 9.44 15.32
CA ALA A 47 -56.24 8.83 13.98
C ALA A 47 -55.56 7.43 13.98
N LEU A 48 -56.02 6.45 14.78
CA LEU A 48 -55.42 5.10 14.84
C LEU A 48 -56.43 3.94 14.97
N ASP A 49 -57.65 4.09 14.44
CA ASP A 49 -58.70 3.05 14.44
C ASP A 49 -59.48 2.98 13.11
N SER A 50 -58.74 2.96 12.00
CA SER A 50 -59.24 2.57 10.67
C SER A 50 -58.44 1.37 10.18
N ASP A 51 -59.11 0.45 9.49
CA ASP A 51 -58.47 -0.76 8.96
C ASP A 51 -57.66 -0.47 7.68
N ALA A 52 -57.73 0.77 7.19
CA ALA A 52 -57.19 1.20 5.90
C ALA A 52 -55.67 1.23 5.83
N PHE A 53 -55.16 0.86 4.65
CA PHE A 53 -53.90 1.40 4.15
C PHE A 53 -54.15 2.84 3.67
N ILE A 54 -53.40 3.80 4.21
CA ILE A 54 -53.58 5.23 3.93
C ILE A 54 -52.30 5.82 3.34
N THR A 55 -52.41 6.39 2.15
CA THR A 55 -51.31 7.05 1.43
C THR A 55 -51.68 8.45 0.98
N THR A 56 -50.74 9.40 1.10
CA THR A 56 -50.91 10.76 0.58
C THR A 56 -50.27 10.88 -0.80
N TRP A 57 -51.06 11.35 -1.76
CA TRP A 57 -50.69 11.49 -3.16
C TRP A 57 -50.67 12.95 -3.58
N LYS A 58 -49.62 13.36 -4.28
CA LYS A 58 -49.55 14.63 -4.99
C LYS A 58 -50.35 14.52 -6.29
N VAL A 59 -51.26 15.44 -6.49
CA VAL A 59 -52.06 15.56 -7.71
C VAL A 59 -51.75 16.91 -8.34
N SER A 60 -51.22 16.90 -9.56
CA SER A 60 -50.83 18.11 -10.28
C SER A 60 -51.22 18.08 -11.77
N GLY A 61 -51.23 19.23 -12.44
CA GLY A 61 -51.34 19.34 -13.90
C GLY A 61 -50.10 18.85 -14.68
N ASP A 62 -49.59 17.67 -14.34
CA ASP A 62 -48.42 17.01 -14.95
C ASP A 62 -48.79 16.17 -16.20
N SER A 63 -47.91 15.28 -16.66
CA SER A 63 -48.09 14.47 -17.88
C SER A 63 -49.33 13.60 -17.87
N ASP A 64 -49.75 13.17 -16.69
CA ASP A 64 -50.92 12.30 -16.45
C ASP A 64 -52.12 13.14 -15.96
N GLY A 65 -51.93 14.46 -15.91
CA GLY A 65 -52.84 15.44 -15.35
C GLY A 65 -53.20 15.13 -13.90
N ARG A 66 -54.37 15.60 -13.48
CA ARG A 66 -54.95 15.38 -12.15
C ARG A 66 -55.41 13.94 -11.92
N THR A 67 -54.84 12.96 -12.61
CA THR A 67 -55.20 11.55 -12.53
C THR A 67 -54.26 10.79 -11.61
N VAL A 68 -54.83 9.98 -10.73
CA VAL A 68 -54.13 8.92 -9.99
C VAL A 68 -54.69 7.57 -10.45
N LYS A 69 -53.82 6.56 -10.60
CA LYS A 69 -54.18 5.17 -10.86
C LYS A 69 -53.55 4.30 -9.77
N ILE A 70 -54.32 3.45 -9.08
CA ILE A 70 -53.76 2.50 -8.09
C ILE A 70 -53.31 1.23 -8.81
N PRO A 71 -52.03 0.80 -8.69
CA PRO A 71 -51.51 -0.26 -9.52
C PRO A 71 -51.69 -1.65 -8.90
N VAL A 72 -52.82 -2.30 -9.19
CA VAL A 72 -53.04 -3.71 -8.80
C VAL A 72 -52.39 -4.65 -9.82
N TYR A 73 -51.85 -5.79 -9.36
CA TYR A 73 -51.24 -6.77 -10.27
C TYR A 73 -52.24 -7.23 -11.36
N LYS A 74 -51.78 -7.37 -12.61
CA LYS A 74 -52.59 -7.98 -13.68
C LYS A 74 -52.89 -9.45 -13.38
N ASN A 75 -54.00 -9.98 -13.91
CA ASN A 75 -54.41 -11.39 -13.78
C ASN A 75 -53.32 -12.40 -14.22
N ILE A 76 -52.46 -12.04 -15.18
CA ILE A 76 -51.32 -12.87 -15.60
C ILE A 76 -50.23 -13.02 -14.52
N TYR A 77 -50.08 -12.00 -13.66
CA TYR A 77 -49.11 -11.94 -12.57
C TYR A 77 -49.69 -12.33 -11.21
N LYS A 78 -50.94 -12.82 -11.15
CA LYS A 78 -51.58 -13.25 -9.89
C LYS A 78 -50.80 -14.28 -9.08
N HIS A 79 -49.91 -15.03 -9.73
CA HIS A 79 -49.02 -15.97 -9.07
C HIS A 79 -48.03 -15.27 -8.11
N LYS A 80 -47.67 -13.99 -8.38
CA LYS A 80 -46.87 -13.15 -7.47
C LYS A 80 -47.59 -12.83 -6.16
N ILE A 81 -48.92 -12.90 -6.12
CA ILE A 81 -49.77 -12.66 -4.93
C ILE A 81 -50.56 -13.92 -4.52
N ASN A 82 -49.94 -15.10 -4.59
CA ASN A 82 -50.52 -16.39 -4.16
C ASN A 82 -51.86 -16.77 -4.83
N ASN A 83 -52.21 -16.16 -5.98
CA ASN A 83 -53.52 -16.21 -6.67
C ASN A 83 -54.68 -15.57 -5.89
N ALA A 84 -54.40 -14.75 -4.87
CA ALA A 84 -55.42 -14.05 -4.09
C ALA A 84 -56.27 -13.10 -4.95
N ALA A 85 -57.55 -12.98 -4.60
CA ALA A 85 -58.49 -12.09 -5.28
C ALA A 85 -58.42 -10.67 -4.68
N TYR A 86 -58.74 -9.69 -5.52
CA TYR A 86 -59.02 -8.32 -5.08
C TYR A 86 -60.52 -8.14 -4.81
N ASN A 87 -60.87 -7.63 -3.64
CA ASN A 87 -62.23 -7.30 -3.22
C ASN A 87 -62.17 -6.23 -2.11
N TYR A 88 -62.09 -4.96 -2.50
CA TYR A 88 -61.74 -3.84 -1.62
C TYR A 88 -62.58 -2.59 -1.90
N THR A 89 -62.59 -1.66 -0.97
CA THR A 89 -63.13 -0.30 -1.13
C THR A 89 -61.99 0.73 -1.25
N ILE A 90 -62.25 1.82 -1.96
CA ILE A 90 -61.32 2.96 -2.08
C ILE A 90 -62.04 4.29 -1.83
N ASP A 91 -61.49 5.08 -0.91
CA ASP A 91 -61.79 6.49 -0.71
C ASP A 91 -60.64 7.31 -1.32
N TRP A 92 -60.96 8.20 -2.26
CA TRP A 92 -59.97 9.01 -2.96
C TRP A 92 -59.59 10.30 -2.22
N GLY A 93 -60.23 10.61 -1.09
CA GLY A 93 -59.87 11.71 -0.20
C GLY A 93 -60.33 13.11 -0.64
N ASP A 94 -61.08 13.24 -1.73
CA ASP A 94 -61.64 14.50 -2.24
C ASP A 94 -63.13 14.71 -1.96
N GLY A 95 -63.78 13.76 -1.27
CA GLY A 95 -65.21 13.76 -1.01
C GLY A 95 -66.06 13.12 -2.12
N SER A 96 -65.44 12.48 -3.11
CA SER A 96 -66.13 11.55 -4.02
C SER A 96 -66.71 10.33 -3.27
N PRO A 97 -67.75 9.66 -3.80
CA PRO A 97 -68.30 8.45 -3.18
C PRO A 97 -67.26 7.32 -3.12
N ILE A 98 -67.19 6.63 -1.97
CA ILE A 98 -66.34 5.45 -1.79
C ILE A 98 -66.72 4.37 -2.82
N GLU A 99 -65.74 3.89 -3.56
CA GLU A 99 -65.96 2.93 -4.63
C GLU A 99 -65.61 1.49 -4.20
N ALA A 100 -66.48 0.53 -4.46
CA ALA A 100 -66.14 -0.89 -4.36
C ALA A 100 -65.43 -1.36 -5.65
N LYS A 101 -64.32 -2.08 -5.50
CA LYS A 101 -63.48 -2.60 -6.59
C LYS A 101 -63.23 -4.10 -6.41
N SER A 102 -63.23 -4.84 -7.52
CA SER A 102 -62.98 -6.28 -7.49
C SER A 102 -62.21 -6.75 -8.73
N GLY A 103 -61.36 -7.75 -8.54
CA GLY A 103 -60.54 -8.32 -9.62
C GLY A 103 -59.32 -7.48 -10.02
N TYR A 104 -58.60 -8.00 -11.01
CA TYR A 104 -57.25 -7.55 -11.40
C TYR A 104 -57.28 -6.35 -12.36
N VAL A 105 -57.94 -5.26 -11.94
CA VAL A 105 -58.10 -4.03 -12.73
C VAL A 105 -57.71 -2.81 -11.89
N SER A 106 -56.66 -2.12 -12.32
CA SER A 106 -56.12 -0.91 -11.67
C SER A 106 -57.13 0.25 -11.77
N PRO A 107 -57.73 0.71 -10.65
CA PRO A 107 -58.71 1.79 -10.67
C PRO A 107 -58.03 3.15 -10.87
N SER A 108 -58.78 4.11 -11.39
CA SER A 108 -58.29 5.45 -11.69
C SER A 108 -59.32 6.53 -11.34
N HIS A 109 -58.85 7.65 -10.79
CA HIS A 109 -59.67 8.82 -10.48
C HIS A 109 -58.97 10.10 -10.97
N THR A 110 -59.76 11.05 -11.45
CA THR A 110 -59.27 12.35 -11.94
C THR A 110 -59.87 13.46 -11.10
N TYR A 111 -59.03 14.08 -10.27
CA TYR A 111 -59.42 15.10 -9.31
C TYR A 111 -59.75 16.42 -10.00
N ALA A 112 -60.66 17.21 -9.39
CA ALA A 112 -61.03 18.51 -9.92
C ALA A 112 -59.91 19.57 -9.83
N ASN A 113 -59.02 19.47 -8.83
CA ASN A 113 -57.99 20.47 -8.50
C ASN A 113 -56.60 19.83 -8.32
N ASP A 114 -55.55 20.66 -8.38
CA ASP A 114 -54.21 20.30 -7.91
C ASP A 114 -54.19 20.31 -6.37
N GLY A 115 -53.47 19.38 -5.73
CA GLY A 115 -53.42 19.27 -4.26
C GLY A 115 -52.65 18.05 -3.74
N GLU A 116 -52.72 17.83 -2.43
CA GLU A 116 -52.33 16.59 -1.77
C GLU A 116 -53.59 15.90 -1.23
N TYR A 117 -53.78 14.62 -1.54
CA TYR A 117 -54.99 13.86 -1.22
C TYR A 117 -54.66 12.54 -0.50
N ASP A 118 -55.41 12.21 0.54
CA ASP A 118 -55.26 10.96 1.29
C ASP A 118 -56.17 9.87 0.72
N ILE A 119 -55.57 8.94 0.00
CA ILE A 119 -56.24 7.75 -0.53
C ILE A 119 -56.25 6.67 0.55
N LYS A 120 -57.42 6.11 0.85
CA LYS A 120 -57.63 5.02 1.81
C LYS A 120 -58.14 3.77 1.09
N ILE A 121 -57.58 2.61 1.42
CA ILE A 121 -57.97 1.32 0.86
C ILE A 121 -58.28 0.33 2.00
N GLU A 122 -59.47 -0.27 2.00
CA GLU A 122 -59.94 -1.24 3.01
C GLU A 122 -60.45 -2.53 2.34
N GLY A 123 -60.27 -3.69 2.99
CA GLY A 123 -60.71 -4.99 2.47
C GLY A 123 -59.59 -5.85 1.85
N ASP A 124 -59.97 -6.78 0.96
CA ASP A 124 -59.06 -7.76 0.36
C ASP A 124 -58.22 -7.11 -0.74
N PHE A 125 -57.07 -6.55 -0.37
CA PHE A 125 -56.10 -5.92 -1.26
C PHE A 125 -54.72 -6.61 -1.15
N PRO A 126 -54.52 -7.78 -1.79
CA PRO A 126 -53.36 -8.64 -1.55
C PRO A 126 -51.99 -8.08 -2.00
N GLY A 127 -51.95 -6.97 -2.73
CA GLY A 127 -50.70 -6.33 -3.16
C GLY A 127 -50.91 -5.20 -4.18
N MET A 128 -49.90 -4.33 -4.32
CA MET A 128 -49.77 -3.38 -5.43
C MET A 128 -48.32 -3.39 -5.93
N THR A 129 -48.08 -2.92 -7.15
CA THR A 129 -46.70 -2.77 -7.65
C THR A 129 -46.54 -1.73 -8.76
N PHE A 130 -45.46 -0.95 -8.70
CA PHE A 130 -44.99 -0.09 -9.79
C PHE A 130 -43.85 -0.74 -10.58
N SER A 131 -43.65 -2.06 -10.45
CA SER A 131 -42.66 -2.84 -11.20
C SER A 131 -43.04 -3.01 -12.66
N ASP A 132 -42.02 -3.05 -13.53
CA ASP A 132 -42.16 -3.29 -14.97
C ASP A 132 -41.30 -4.49 -15.39
N GLU A 133 -41.90 -5.52 -16.00
CA GLU A 133 -41.22 -6.76 -16.39
C GLU A 133 -40.51 -6.65 -17.76
N PRO A 134 -39.24 -7.04 -17.89
CA PRO A 134 -38.53 -7.03 -19.17
C PRO A 134 -39.00 -8.18 -20.09
N ARG A 135 -39.61 -7.85 -21.24
CA ARG A 135 -40.25 -8.87 -22.09
C ARG A 135 -39.30 -9.82 -22.85
N SER A 136 -38.00 -9.55 -22.90
CA SER A 136 -37.00 -10.50 -23.40
C SER A 136 -35.57 -10.16 -22.97
N GLN A 137 -34.72 -11.18 -22.85
CA GLN A 137 -33.28 -10.99 -22.76
C GLN A 137 -32.77 -10.32 -24.06
N GLY A 138 -32.36 -9.06 -23.97
CA GLY A 138 -31.76 -8.30 -25.08
C GLY A 138 -32.55 -7.10 -25.61
N ARG A 139 -33.75 -6.78 -25.09
CA ARG A 139 -34.45 -5.51 -25.44
C ARG A 139 -34.91 -4.75 -24.21
N ARG A 140 -34.58 -3.45 -24.15
CA ARG A 140 -35.03 -2.49 -23.12
C ARG A 140 -36.48 -2.05 -23.36
N THR A 141 -37.40 -2.99 -23.42
CA THR A 141 -38.85 -2.74 -23.40
C THR A 141 -39.41 -3.45 -22.17
N TYR A 142 -39.66 -2.67 -21.13
CA TYR A 142 -40.35 -3.14 -19.95
C TYR A 142 -41.86 -3.02 -20.18
N TYR A 143 -42.64 -3.60 -19.27
CA TYR A 143 -44.09 -3.50 -19.27
C TYR A 143 -44.58 -3.56 -17.83
N SER A 144 -45.29 -2.53 -17.37
CA SER A 144 -45.94 -2.48 -16.05
C SER A 144 -46.62 -3.79 -15.67
N ASP A 145 -46.35 -4.30 -14.48
CA ASP A 145 -47.05 -5.46 -13.90
C ASP A 145 -48.53 -5.14 -13.58
N ALA A 146 -48.91 -3.86 -13.59
CA ALA A 146 -50.21 -3.38 -13.11
C ALA A 146 -51.04 -2.57 -14.13
N PHE A 147 -50.42 -1.75 -14.98
CA PHE A 147 -51.16 -0.93 -15.95
C PHE A 147 -51.32 -1.63 -17.31
N PRO A 148 -52.55 -1.79 -17.86
CA PRO A 148 -52.78 -2.52 -19.11
C PRO A 148 -52.18 -1.81 -20.33
N ASP A 149 -52.03 -0.48 -20.24
CA ASP A 149 -51.32 0.35 -21.20
C ASP A 149 -49.82 -0.03 -21.21
N ASN A 150 -49.26 -0.27 -22.39
CA ASN A 150 -47.86 -0.70 -22.56
C ASN A 150 -46.86 0.49 -22.47
N ASP A 151 -47.08 1.42 -21.54
CA ASP A 151 -46.26 2.63 -21.39
C ASP A 151 -45.70 2.73 -19.96
N ASP A 152 -44.40 2.39 -19.83
CA ASP A 152 -43.64 2.43 -18.58
C ASP A 152 -43.67 3.82 -17.90
N ARG A 153 -43.92 4.89 -18.68
CA ARG A 153 -44.12 6.25 -18.15
C ARG A 153 -45.25 6.32 -17.13
N ALA A 154 -46.29 5.52 -17.28
CA ALA A 154 -47.40 5.49 -16.34
C ALA A 154 -46.97 4.93 -14.98
N SER A 155 -46.21 3.82 -14.93
CA SER A 155 -45.63 3.29 -13.68
C SER A 155 -44.73 4.32 -13.00
N GLU A 156 -43.79 4.90 -13.75
CA GLU A 156 -42.82 5.87 -13.21
C GLU A 156 -43.49 7.16 -12.70
N SER A 157 -44.40 7.74 -13.50
CA SER A 157 -45.14 8.96 -13.13
C SER A 157 -46.04 8.74 -11.91
N MET A 158 -46.70 7.58 -11.83
CA MET A 158 -47.58 7.26 -10.72
C MET A 158 -46.80 7.02 -9.43
N GLY A 159 -45.64 6.34 -9.48
CA GLY A 159 -44.73 6.25 -8.33
C GLY A 159 -44.27 7.62 -7.84
N ARG A 160 -43.91 8.52 -8.76
CA ARG A 160 -43.51 9.92 -8.46
C ARG A 160 -44.60 10.76 -7.76
N LYS A 161 -45.86 10.32 -7.77
CA LYS A 161 -46.97 11.01 -7.09
C LYS A 161 -47.15 10.60 -5.62
N ILE A 162 -46.57 9.49 -5.14
CA ILE A 162 -46.65 9.13 -3.71
C ILE A 162 -45.74 10.04 -2.88
N LEU A 163 -46.31 10.72 -1.88
CA LEU A 163 -45.57 11.54 -0.91
C LEU A 163 -45.42 10.85 0.44
N PHE A 164 -46.51 10.29 0.98
CA PHE A 164 -46.51 9.73 2.33
C PHE A 164 -47.21 8.37 2.41
N ILE A 165 -46.61 7.42 3.13
CA ILE A 165 -47.37 6.32 3.74
C ILE A 165 -47.78 6.82 5.14
N LYS A 166 -49.07 6.98 5.39
CA LYS A 166 -49.62 7.49 6.66
C LYS A 166 -50.03 6.38 7.63
N GLN A 167 -50.55 5.27 7.12
CA GLN A 167 -50.97 4.11 7.92
C GLN A 167 -50.88 2.85 7.05
N TRP A 168 -50.49 1.72 7.64
CA TRP A 168 -50.46 0.42 6.98
C TRP A 168 -51.79 -0.33 7.04
N GLY A 169 -52.52 -0.20 8.14
CA GLY A 169 -53.83 -0.82 8.35
C GLY A 169 -53.77 -2.33 8.56
N LYS A 170 -54.91 -3.00 8.37
CA LYS A 170 -55.07 -4.45 8.63
C LYS A 170 -55.00 -5.31 7.35
N ILE A 171 -54.47 -4.75 6.26
CA ILE A 171 -54.32 -5.45 4.97
C ILE A 171 -53.27 -6.57 5.09
N LYS A 172 -53.65 -7.79 4.68
CA LYS A 172 -52.79 -8.98 4.68
C LYS A 172 -52.03 -9.12 3.37
N TRP A 173 -50.85 -8.53 3.31
CA TRP A 173 -50.03 -8.47 2.10
C TRP A 173 -49.54 -9.87 1.69
N GLN A 174 -49.74 -10.20 0.42
CA GLN A 174 -49.24 -11.44 -0.21
C GLN A 174 -47.91 -11.19 -0.96
N SER A 175 -47.68 -9.94 -1.38
CA SER A 175 -46.44 -9.48 -2.00
C SER A 175 -46.21 -8.01 -1.69
N MET A 176 -44.93 -7.63 -1.57
CA MET A 176 -44.47 -6.25 -1.60
C MET A 176 -43.42 -6.00 -2.71
N MET A 177 -43.23 -6.97 -3.62
CA MET A 177 -42.39 -6.83 -4.81
C MET A 177 -42.81 -5.59 -5.60
N GLY A 178 -41.90 -4.61 -5.70
CA GLY A 178 -42.12 -3.34 -6.40
C GLY A 178 -43.18 -2.39 -5.83
N MET A 179 -43.62 -2.58 -4.58
CA MET A 179 -44.73 -1.82 -3.98
C MET A 179 -44.56 -0.30 -4.03
N PHE A 180 -43.33 0.22 -3.94
CA PHE A 180 -42.99 1.64 -4.04
C PHE A 180 -41.81 1.89 -5.00
N PHE A 181 -41.71 1.09 -6.06
CA PHE A 181 -40.77 1.33 -7.15
C PHE A 181 -41.04 2.71 -7.77
N ASN A 182 -39.98 3.50 -8.04
CA ASN A 182 -40.08 4.89 -8.50
C ASN A 182 -40.82 5.86 -7.54
N ALA A 183 -40.96 5.54 -6.24
CA ALA A 183 -41.54 6.46 -5.25
C ALA A 183 -40.53 7.52 -4.75
N TYR A 184 -39.93 8.28 -5.68
CA TYR A 184 -38.79 9.19 -5.44
C TYR A 184 -38.96 10.15 -4.25
N GLU A 185 -40.15 10.72 -4.10
CA GLU A 185 -40.47 11.74 -3.09
C GLU A 185 -40.96 11.17 -1.77
N MET A 186 -41.20 9.85 -1.70
CA MET A 186 -41.94 9.21 -0.61
C MET A 186 -41.18 9.18 0.72
N THR A 187 -41.91 9.42 1.80
CA THR A 187 -41.48 9.16 3.19
C THR A 187 -42.57 8.45 3.99
N GLY A 188 -42.19 7.68 5.01
CA GLY A 188 -43.15 7.08 5.95
C GLY A 188 -43.47 8.02 7.12
N ARG A 189 -44.76 8.20 7.41
CA ARG A 189 -45.30 8.89 8.60
C ARG A 189 -46.14 7.96 9.49
N TYR A 190 -46.19 6.67 9.15
CA TYR A 190 -46.88 5.62 9.91
C TYR A 190 -46.27 5.38 11.29
N THR A 191 -47.10 4.91 12.22
CA THR A 191 -46.70 4.41 13.54
C THR A 191 -47.08 2.94 13.77
N ASP A 192 -47.89 2.38 12.87
CA ASP A 192 -48.23 0.97 12.78
C ASP A 192 -47.24 0.20 11.88
N SER A 193 -47.51 -1.08 11.62
CA SER A 193 -46.67 -1.93 10.77
C SER A 193 -47.55 -2.90 9.96
N PRO A 194 -47.18 -3.23 8.72
CA PRO A 194 -47.98 -4.08 7.85
C PRO A 194 -48.06 -5.53 8.35
N ASP A 195 -49.19 -6.19 8.11
CA ASP A 195 -49.28 -7.65 8.19
C ASP A 195 -48.58 -8.25 6.96
N THR A 196 -47.27 -8.52 7.11
CA THR A 196 -46.41 -9.17 6.12
C THR A 196 -46.41 -10.69 6.25
N SER A 197 -47.33 -11.28 7.04
CA SER A 197 -47.27 -12.71 7.41
C SER A 197 -47.38 -13.69 6.25
N GLU A 198 -47.76 -13.27 5.04
CA GLU A 198 -47.75 -14.12 3.82
C GLU A 198 -46.84 -13.56 2.68
N VAL A 199 -46.02 -12.54 2.96
CA VAL A 199 -45.12 -11.92 1.97
C VAL A 199 -43.88 -12.78 1.75
N LYS A 200 -43.73 -13.33 0.54
CA LYS A 200 -42.54 -14.08 0.10
C LYS A 200 -41.46 -13.23 -0.56
N SER A 201 -41.80 -12.09 -1.16
CA SER A 201 -40.84 -11.22 -1.85
C SER A 201 -41.06 -9.75 -1.51
N MET A 202 -39.94 -9.08 -1.21
CA MET A 202 -39.80 -7.63 -1.08
C MET A 202 -38.83 -7.08 -2.15
N ASN A 203 -38.63 -7.83 -3.24
CA ASN A 203 -37.69 -7.47 -4.30
C ASN A 203 -38.05 -6.10 -4.90
N HIS A 204 -37.04 -5.23 -5.01
CA HIS A 204 -37.15 -3.83 -5.44
C HIS A 204 -38.28 -2.99 -4.79
N MET A 205 -38.74 -3.35 -3.58
CA MET A 205 -39.87 -2.69 -2.89
C MET A 205 -39.72 -1.17 -2.78
N PHE A 206 -38.54 -0.67 -2.41
CA PHE A 206 -38.23 0.77 -2.28
C PHE A 206 -37.24 1.25 -3.35
N ARG A 207 -37.14 0.55 -4.49
CA ARG A 207 -36.20 0.92 -5.55
C ARG A 207 -36.54 2.30 -6.13
N ASN A 208 -35.53 3.15 -6.22
CA ASN A 208 -35.61 4.57 -6.59
C ASN A 208 -36.39 5.45 -5.60
N ALA A 209 -36.73 4.98 -4.39
CA ALA A 209 -37.37 5.80 -3.35
C ALA A 209 -36.36 6.75 -2.67
N MET A 210 -35.84 7.72 -3.42
CA MET A 210 -34.66 8.52 -3.07
C MET A 210 -34.77 9.28 -1.75
N LYS A 211 -35.96 9.70 -1.33
CA LYS A 211 -36.20 10.39 -0.05
C LYS A 211 -36.59 9.47 1.12
N PHE A 212 -36.82 8.18 0.86
CA PHE A 212 -37.29 7.26 1.89
C PHE A 212 -36.21 7.01 2.96
N ASN A 213 -36.55 7.29 4.22
CA ASN A 213 -35.68 7.09 5.38
C ASN A 213 -36.52 6.87 6.66
N SER A 214 -37.61 6.10 6.54
CA SER A 214 -38.54 5.81 7.65
C SER A 214 -38.41 4.35 8.11
N PRO A 215 -38.73 4.03 9.39
CA PRO A 215 -38.43 2.71 9.96
C PRO A 215 -39.12 1.55 9.22
N VAL A 216 -38.35 0.48 8.96
CA VAL A 216 -38.81 -0.74 8.26
C VAL A 216 -39.00 -1.89 9.25
N ASN A 217 -39.88 -1.69 10.22
CA ASN A 217 -40.17 -2.67 11.29
C ASN A 217 -41.14 -3.76 10.81
N PHE A 218 -40.73 -4.57 9.84
CA PHE A 218 -41.56 -5.58 9.19
C PHE A 218 -41.23 -7.00 9.68
N ASP A 219 -42.21 -7.90 9.74
CA ASP A 219 -41.93 -9.34 9.91
C ASP A 219 -41.49 -9.91 8.56
N THR A 220 -40.22 -10.24 8.44
CA THR A 220 -39.62 -10.80 7.23
C THR A 220 -39.40 -12.32 7.32
N SER A 221 -39.92 -13.00 8.33
CA SER A 221 -39.61 -14.42 8.60
C SER A 221 -40.02 -15.38 7.47
N LYS A 222 -40.99 -15.03 6.62
CA LYS A 222 -41.37 -15.78 5.41
C LYS A 222 -40.77 -15.24 4.09
N VAL A 223 -39.94 -14.19 4.13
CA VAL A 223 -39.38 -13.57 2.92
C VAL A 223 -38.24 -14.44 2.39
N GLU A 224 -38.33 -14.76 1.10
CA GLU A 224 -37.40 -15.59 0.33
C GLU A 224 -36.50 -14.74 -0.59
N ASP A 225 -36.92 -13.52 -0.92
CA ASP A 225 -36.23 -12.63 -1.86
C ASP A 225 -36.27 -11.14 -1.43
N MET A 226 -35.09 -10.54 -1.29
CA MET A 226 -34.86 -9.13 -0.95
C MET A 226 -33.96 -8.41 -1.98
N GLY A 227 -33.79 -8.96 -3.19
CA GLY A 227 -32.97 -8.36 -4.23
C GLY A 227 -33.41 -6.93 -4.56
N GLU A 228 -32.46 -6.03 -4.81
CA GLU A 228 -32.69 -4.62 -5.18
C GLU A 228 -33.55 -3.79 -4.19
N MET A 229 -33.89 -4.28 -2.99
CA MET A 229 -34.95 -3.72 -2.13
C MET A 229 -34.81 -2.21 -1.85
N PHE A 230 -33.58 -1.72 -1.62
CA PHE A 230 -33.25 -0.31 -1.35
C PHE A 230 -32.37 0.32 -2.45
N LYS A 231 -32.40 -0.22 -3.67
CA LYS A 231 -31.63 0.28 -4.82
C LYS A 231 -31.95 1.73 -5.15
N ASN A 232 -30.95 2.61 -5.23
CA ASN A 232 -31.12 4.07 -5.36
C ASN A 232 -31.98 4.73 -4.25
N ALA A 233 -32.10 4.12 -3.06
CA ALA A 233 -32.76 4.75 -1.91
C ALA A 233 -31.80 5.75 -1.23
N ASN A 234 -31.50 6.85 -1.94
CA ASN A 234 -30.37 7.74 -1.65
C ASN A 234 -30.27 8.23 -0.18
N SER A 235 -31.42 8.47 0.47
CA SER A 235 -31.51 8.99 1.83
C SER A 235 -31.62 7.90 2.91
N PHE A 236 -31.74 6.63 2.53
CA PHE A 236 -32.06 5.55 3.46
C PHE A 236 -30.89 5.21 4.38
N ASN A 237 -31.12 5.32 5.69
CA ASN A 237 -30.16 4.98 6.73
C ASN A 237 -30.86 4.52 8.03
N GLN A 238 -31.96 3.75 7.91
CA GLN A 238 -32.67 3.19 9.07
C GLN A 238 -32.18 1.79 9.41
N PRO A 239 -32.21 1.37 10.70
CA PRO A 239 -31.86 0.01 11.10
C PRO A 239 -32.68 -1.05 10.37
N VAL A 240 -32.00 -2.10 9.88
CA VAL A 240 -32.60 -3.16 9.06
C VAL A 240 -32.64 -4.46 9.88
N ASN A 241 -33.57 -4.53 10.84
CA ASN A 241 -33.69 -5.63 11.80
C ASN A 241 -34.50 -6.81 11.25
N PHE A 242 -34.14 -7.29 10.05
CA PHE A 242 -34.85 -8.36 9.35
C PHE A 242 -34.42 -9.75 9.85
N ASP A 243 -35.38 -10.67 10.00
CA ASP A 243 -35.10 -12.10 9.93
C ASP A 243 -34.89 -12.48 8.46
N THR A 244 -33.69 -12.97 8.14
CA THR A 244 -33.31 -13.35 6.77
C THR A 244 -33.07 -14.85 6.62
N GLN A 245 -33.46 -15.69 7.61
CA GLN A 245 -33.15 -17.13 7.59
C GLN A 245 -33.72 -17.90 6.39
N ASN A 246 -34.68 -17.31 5.67
CA ASN A 246 -35.30 -17.86 4.48
C ASN A 246 -34.89 -17.16 3.16
N VAL A 247 -34.10 -16.08 3.22
CA VAL A 247 -33.73 -15.29 2.05
C VAL A 247 -32.63 -15.98 1.24
N GLU A 248 -32.89 -16.23 -0.04
CA GLU A 248 -31.95 -16.87 -0.97
C GLU A 248 -31.27 -15.84 -1.89
N ASN A 249 -31.87 -14.65 -2.07
CA ASN A 249 -31.35 -13.57 -2.91
C ASN A 249 -31.24 -12.22 -2.16
N MET A 250 -30.04 -11.67 -2.13
CA MET A 250 -29.73 -10.31 -1.65
C MET A 250 -28.96 -9.47 -2.69
N GLY A 251 -28.97 -9.88 -3.97
CA GLY A 251 -28.29 -9.17 -5.05
C GLY A 251 -28.75 -7.71 -5.13
N GLU A 252 -27.79 -6.78 -5.24
CA GLU A 252 -28.02 -5.33 -5.37
C GLU A 252 -28.88 -4.67 -4.27
N MET A 253 -29.08 -5.31 -3.10
CA MET A 253 -30.03 -4.85 -2.06
C MET A 253 -29.88 -3.37 -1.67
N PHE A 254 -28.65 -2.86 -1.55
CA PHE A 254 -28.35 -1.46 -1.21
C PHE A 254 -27.56 -0.74 -2.31
N ILE A 255 -27.64 -1.19 -3.58
CA ILE A 255 -26.86 -0.56 -4.65
C ILE A 255 -27.29 0.91 -4.84
N TYR A 256 -26.33 1.83 -4.92
CA TYR A 256 -26.58 3.28 -4.96
C TYR A 256 -27.39 3.81 -3.75
N ALA A 257 -27.22 3.26 -2.55
CA ALA A 257 -27.71 3.87 -1.31
C ALA A 257 -26.57 4.59 -0.55
N PRO A 258 -26.04 5.73 -1.03
CA PRO A 258 -24.82 6.35 -0.50
C PRO A 258 -24.88 6.79 0.96
N SER A 259 -26.07 7.08 1.50
CA SER A 259 -26.26 7.44 2.91
C SER A 259 -26.36 6.23 3.86
N PHE A 260 -26.43 5.00 3.33
CA PHE A 260 -26.65 3.82 4.16
C PHE A 260 -25.38 3.46 4.94
N ASN A 261 -25.49 3.48 6.27
CA ASN A 261 -24.45 3.03 7.18
C ASN A 261 -25.08 2.50 8.48
N GLN A 262 -25.69 1.31 8.40
CA GLN A 262 -26.24 0.57 9.55
C GLN A 262 -25.65 -0.84 9.63
N PRO A 263 -25.58 -1.47 10.81
CA PRO A 263 -25.16 -2.86 10.95
C PRO A 263 -26.06 -3.84 10.18
N LEU A 264 -25.46 -4.83 9.51
CA LEU A 264 -26.16 -5.88 8.75
C LEU A 264 -26.08 -7.22 9.48
N ASN A 265 -26.94 -7.42 10.47
CA ASN A 265 -26.98 -8.61 11.31
C ASN A 265 -27.75 -9.78 10.65
N PHE A 266 -27.50 -10.04 9.37
CA PHE A 266 -28.26 -11.00 8.56
C PHE A 266 -27.76 -12.43 8.70
N ASN A 267 -28.68 -13.38 8.75
CA ASN A 267 -28.40 -14.79 8.47
C ASN A 267 -28.39 -14.98 6.95
N THR A 268 -27.21 -15.14 6.36
CA THR A 268 -27.03 -15.31 4.90
C THR A 268 -26.80 -16.76 4.48
N SER A 269 -27.01 -17.75 5.36
CA SER A 269 -26.63 -19.14 5.11
C SER A 269 -27.32 -19.81 3.89
N LYS A 270 -28.47 -19.27 3.43
CA LYS A 270 -29.13 -19.68 2.18
C LYS A 270 -28.78 -18.83 0.95
N VAL A 271 -28.12 -17.68 1.13
CA VAL A 271 -27.89 -16.71 0.06
C VAL A 271 -26.86 -17.24 -0.94
N THR A 272 -27.26 -17.29 -2.22
CA THR A 272 -26.39 -17.74 -3.32
C THR A 272 -25.81 -16.58 -4.15
N ASN A 273 -26.46 -15.41 -4.09
CA ASN A 273 -26.11 -14.22 -4.86
C ASN A 273 -25.94 -12.99 -3.97
N MET A 274 -24.73 -12.41 -3.97
CA MET A 274 -24.37 -11.14 -3.32
C MET A 274 -23.83 -10.10 -4.31
N TYR A 275 -24.09 -10.28 -5.62
CA TYR A 275 -23.67 -9.36 -6.68
C TYR A 275 -24.06 -7.90 -6.34
N GLY A 276 -23.09 -7.00 -6.31
CA GLY A 276 -23.32 -5.56 -6.09
C GLY A 276 -24.06 -5.17 -4.80
N MET A 277 -24.16 -6.05 -3.79
CA MET A 277 -25.04 -5.86 -2.62
C MET A 277 -24.87 -4.50 -1.91
N LEU A 278 -23.62 -4.02 -1.76
CA LEU A 278 -23.26 -2.76 -1.12
C LEU A 278 -22.58 -1.77 -2.10
N ARG A 279 -22.77 -1.97 -3.41
CA ARG A 279 -22.14 -1.13 -4.43
C ARG A 279 -22.66 0.32 -4.36
N HIS A 280 -21.79 1.31 -4.38
CA HIS A 280 -22.10 2.73 -4.14
C HIS A 280 -22.76 3.03 -2.78
N ALA A 281 -22.72 2.12 -1.80
CA ALA A 281 -23.07 2.42 -0.40
C ALA A 281 -21.93 3.21 0.28
N LYS A 282 -21.66 4.42 -0.23
CA LYS A 282 -20.47 5.25 0.05
C LYS A 282 -20.14 5.42 1.54
N ALA A 283 -21.15 5.61 2.38
CA ALA A 283 -20.97 5.81 3.83
C ALA A 283 -20.80 4.52 4.63
N PHE A 284 -21.01 3.33 4.03
CA PHE A 284 -21.05 2.07 4.76
C PHE A 284 -19.66 1.64 5.28
N ASN A 285 -19.54 1.49 6.59
CA ASN A 285 -18.30 1.04 7.24
C ASN A 285 -18.59 0.18 8.49
N HIS A 286 -19.58 -0.71 8.42
CA HIS A 286 -19.91 -1.67 9.49
C HIS A 286 -19.39 -3.09 9.16
N PRO A 287 -19.03 -3.91 10.18
CA PRO A 287 -18.61 -5.30 9.97
C PRO A 287 -19.67 -6.15 9.26
N VAL A 288 -19.20 -7.05 8.40
CA VAL A 288 -20.02 -7.90 7.51
C VAL A 288 -19.81 -9.37 7.83
N ASN A 289 -20.47 -9.86 8.89
CA ASN A 289 -20.31 -11.23 9.41
C ASN A 289 -21.21 -12.24 8.67
N PHE A 290 -21.09 -12.30 7.35
CA PHE A 290 -21.93 -13.16 6.50
C PHE A 290 -21.39 -14.59 6.40
N ASP A 291 -22.31 -15.58 6.44
CA ASP A 291 -22.04 -16.95 6.00
C ASP A 291 -22.14 -17.00 4.47
N THR A 292 -21.00 -17.18 3.79
CA THR A 292 -20.90 -17.08 2.33
C THR A 292 -20.69 -18.42 1.63
N ARG A 293 -20.76 -19.56 2.35
CA ARG A 293 -20.46 -20.91 1.82
C ARG A 293 -21.33 -21.40 0.65
N ASN A 294 -22.36 -20.64 0.30
CA ASN A 294 -23.28 -20.91 -0.81
C ASN A 294 -23.23 -19.83 -1.91
N VAL A 295 -22.40 -18.79 -1.75
CA VAL A 295 -22.29 -17.67 -2.69
C VAL A 295 -21.41 -18.04 -3.89
N GLU A 296 -21.93 -17.90 -5.11
CA GLU A 296 -21.22 -18.25 -6.35
C GLU A 296 -20.57 -17.05 -7.04
N SER A 297 -20.99 -15.82 -6.70
CA SER A 297 -20.43 -14.56 -7.21
C SER A 297 -20.44 -13.47 -6.14
N MET A 298 -19.28 -12.82 -5.95
CA MET A 298 -19.09 -11.62 -5.11
C MET A 298 -18.75 -10.39 -5.96
N SER A 299 -19.06 -10.45 -7.26
CA SER A 299 -18.68 -9.40 -8.21
C SER A 299 -19.32 -8.06 -7.82
N MET A 300 -18.51 -7.00 -7.87
CA MET A 300 -18.85 -5.64 -7.46
C MET A 300 -19.37 -5.46 -6.02
N MET A 301 -19.26 -6.44 -5.12
CA MET A 301 -19.96 -6.43 -3.82
C MET A 301 -19.75 -5.14 -2.99
N PHE A 302 -18.54 -4.57 -3.01
CA PHE A 302 -18.16 -3.31 -2.36
C PHE A 302 -17.67 -2.23 -3.35
N SER A 303 -18.01 -2.35 -4.65
CA SER A 303 -17.64 -1.35 -5.66
C SER A 303 -18.17 0.04 -5.26
N VAL A 304 -17.31 1.04 -5.14
CA VAL A 304 -17.58 2.42 -4.71
C VAL A 304 -18.21 2.52 -3.31
N ALA A 305 -17.96 1.54 -2.43
CA ALA A 305 -18.16 1.66 -0.99
C ALA A 305 -17.00 2.46 -0.36
N GLU A 306 -16.93 3.75 -0.70
CA GLU A 306 -15.73 4.60 -0.50
C GLU A 306 -15.18 4.63 0.93
N ALA A 307 -16.04 4.57 1.96
CA ALA A 307 -15.65 4.54 3.36
C ALA A 307 -15.38 3.14 3.95
N PHE A 308 -15.62 2.06 3.20
CA PHE A 308 -15.56 0.70 3.73
C PHE A 308 -14.12 0.24 4.01
N ASN A 309 -13.82 -0.09 5.26
CA ASN A 309 -12.51 -0.60 5.68
C ASN A 309 -12.63 -1.63 6.82
N GLN A 310 -13.56 -2.60 6.67
CA GLN A 310 -13.80 -3.65 7.67
C GLN A 310 -13.30 -5.03 7.18
N PRO A 311 -12.88 -5.94 8.08
CA PRO A 311 -12.39 -7.26 7.70
C PRO A 311 -13.42 -8.09 6.93
N VAL A 312 -12.95 -8.79 5.89
CA VAL A 312 -13.76 -9.60 4.96
C VAL A 312 -13.45 -11.09 5.11
N ASN A 313 -13.94 -11.69 6.20
CA ASN A 313 -13.67 -13.09 6.57
C ASN A 313 -14.67 -14.06 5.90
N PHE A 314 -14.62 -14.17 4.57
CA PHE A 314 -15.58 -14.95 3.79
C PHE A 314 -15.06 -16.35 3.40
N ASP A 315 -15.96 -17.35 3.41
CA ASP A 315 -15.78 -18.60 2.67
C ASP A 315 -16.04 -18.33 1.19
N THR A 316 -14.98 -18.35 0.38
CA THR A 316 -15.04 -18.12 -1.06
C THR A 316 -14.90 -19.40 -1.89
N SER A 317 -14.96 -20.59 -1.25
CA SER A 317 -14.67 -21.88 -1.88
C SER A 317 -15.65 -22.32 -2.99
N LYS A 318 -16.71 -21.55 -3.25
CA LYS A 318 -17.62 -21.69 -4.40
C LYS A 318 -17.61 -20.50 -5.36
N VAL A 319 -16.91 -19.41 -5.03
CA VAL A 319 -16.95 -18.17 -5.81
C VAL A 319 -16.22 -18.36 -7.14
N THR A 320 -16.90 -18.02 -8.24
CA THR A 320 -16.38 -18.12 -9.61
C THR A 320 -15.92 -16.78 -10.17
N SER A 321 -16.42 -15.66 -9.62
CA SER A 321 -16.07 -14.31 -10.03
C SER A 321 -16.01 -13.33 -8.85
N MET A 322 -14.92 -12.56 -8.82
CA MET A 322 -14.63 -11.45 -7.90
C MET A 322 -14.44 -10.12 -8.68
N TYR A 323 -14.93 -10.07 -9.93
CA TYR A 323 -14.83 -8.90 -10.81
C TYR A 323 -15.26 -7.60 -10.12
N GLY A 324 -14.36 -6.61 -10.06
CA GLY A 324 -14.61 -5.30 -9.45
C GLY A 324 -15.00 -5.33 -7.96
N MET A 325 -14.70 -6.38 -7.18
CA MET A 325 -15.21 -6.54 -5.81
C MET A 325 -14.95 -5.33 -4.89
N PHE A 326 -13.79 -4.68 -5.01
CA PHE A 326 -13.37 -3.48 -4.27
C PHE A 326 -13.02 -2.30 -5.20
N ASP A 327 -13.55 -2.29 -6.43
CA ASP A 327 -13.44 -1.17 -7.38
C ASP A 327 -13.86 0.16 -6.73
N ASN A 328 -12.97 1.15 -6.67
CA ASN A 328 -13.13 2.45 -6.00
C ASN A 328 -13.58 2.36 -4.53
N ALA A 329 -13.26 1.28 -3.82
CA ALA A 329 -13.32 1.21 -2.35
C ALA A 329 -12.14 1.99 -1.73
N ILE A 330 -12.18 3.32 -1.86
CA ILE A 330 -11.06 4.25 -1.59
C ILE A 330 -10.35 3.98 -0.25
N ALA A 331 -11.10 3.77 0.84
CA ALA A 331 -10.56 3.54 2.18
C ALA A 331 -10.13 2.10 2.49
N PHE A 332 -10.39 1.12 1.61
CA PHE A 332 -10.21 -0.29 1.90
C PHE A 332 -8.73 -0.69 1.97
N ASN A 333 -8.29 -1.19 3.13
CA ASN A 333 -6.92 -1.63 3.35
C ASN A 333 -6.87 -2.82 4.34
N GLN A 334 -7.76 -3.79 4.19
CA GLN A 334 -7.83 -5.00 5.03
C GLN A 334 -7.24 -6.23 4.31
N PRO A 335 -6.63 -7.19 5.04
CA PRO A 335 -6.13 -8.43 4.44
C PRO A 335 -7.22 -9.22 3.71
N VAL A 336 -6.89 -9.76 2.54
CA VAL A 336 -7.80 -10.52 1.67
C VAL A 336 -7.32 -11.97 1.57
N ASN A 337 -7.80 -12.81 2.48
CA ASN A 337 -7.43 -14.24 2.56
C ASN A 337 -8.56 -15.12 2.00
N PHE A 338 -8.67 -15.18 0.67
CA PHE A 338 -9.71 -15.91 -0.04
C PHE A 338 -9.18 -17.22 -0.65
N ASP A 339 -9.99 -18.28 -0.64
CA ASP A 339 -9.81 -19.41 -1.57
C ASP A 339 -10.25 -18.95 -2.96
N THR A 340 -9.30 -18.88 -3.90
CA THR A 340 -9.52 -18.43 -5.27
C THR A 340 -9.42 -19.57 -6.28
N SER A 341 -9.32 -20.83 -5.83
CA SER A 341 -9.05 -22.00 -6.67
C SER A 341 -10.05 -22.24 -7.81
N LYS A 342 -11.28 -21.73 -7.68
CA LYS A 342 -12.37 -21.80 -8.68
C LYS A 342 -12.69 -20.46 -9.34
N VAL A 343 -12.03 -19.38 -8.94
CA VAL A 343 -12.26 -18.05 -9.52
C VAL A 343 -11.68 -18.03 -10.93
N THR A 344 -12.47 -17.55 -11.89
CA THR A 344 -12.06 -17.38 -13.29
C THR A 344 -11.90 -15.91 -13.68
N ASN A 345 -12.52 -14.99 -12.94
CA ASN A 345 -12.50 -13.55 -13.18
C ASN A 345 -12.18 -12.76 -11.90
N MET A 346 -11.04 -12.06 -11.92
CA MET A 346 -10.59 -11.04 -10.96
C MET A 346 -10.37 -9.68 -11.62
N GLY A 347 -10.91 -9.48 -12.83
CA GLY A 347 -10.78 -8.23 -13.56
C GLY A 347 -11.20 -7.04 -12.70
N GLY A 348 -10.34 -6.03 -12.64
CA GLY A 348 -10.59 -4.80 -11.91
C GLY A 348 -10.80 -4.92 -10.39
N MET A 349 -10.43 -6.03 -9.74
CA MET A 349 -10.79 -6.31 -8.34
C MET A 349 -10.46 -5.17 -7.35
N PHE A 350 -9.37 -4.43 -7.57
CA PHE A 350 -8.92 -3.29 -6.77
C PHE A 350 -8.69 -2.01 -7.59
N ILE A 351 -9.42 -1.79 -8.69
CA ILE A 351 -9.39 -0.50 -9.43
C ILE A 351 -9.61 0.64 -8.42
N GLY A 352 -8.83 1.71 -8.44
CA GLY A 352 -9.09 2.91 -7.64
C GLY A 352 -9.12 2.70 -6.11
N ALA A 353 -8.72 1.52 -5.61
CA ALA A 353 -8.60 1.22 -4.19
C ALA A 353 -7.32 1.89 -3.63
N THR A 354 -7.29 3.22 -3.64
CA THR A 354 -6.08 4.04 -3.46
C THR A 354 -5.36 3.80 -2.12
N SER A 355 -6.07 3.36 -1.07
CA SER A 355 -5.48 3.00 0.23
C SER A 355 -4.97 1.56 0.33
N PHE A 356 -5.28 0.69 -0.63
CA PHE A 356 -5.03 -0.75 -0.52
C PHE A 356 -3.53 -1.08 -0.70
N ASN A 357 -2.91 -1.66 0.33
CA ASN A 357 -1.54 -2.14 0.27
C ASN A 357 -1.34 -3.37 1.19
N GLN A 358 -2.05 -4.47 0.88
CA GLN A 358 -2.06 -5.69 1.69
C GLN A 358 -1.47 -6.89 0.95
N PRO A 359 -1.05 -7.95 1.67
CA PRO A 359 -0.62 -9.20 1.08
C PRO A 359 -1.69 -9.83 0.19
N ILE A 360 -1.28 -10.29 -1.00
CA ILE A 360 -2.10 -11.10 -1.91
C ILE A 360 -1.41 -12.44 -2.14
N ASN A 361 -2.15 -13.52 -1.93
CA ASN A 361 -1.71 -14.90 -2.10
C ASN A 361 -2.85 -15.71 -2.73
N PHE A 362 -3.10 -15.49 -4.01
CA PHE A 362 -4.21 -16.09 -4.74
C PHE A 362 -3.72 -17.27 -5.59
N ASN A 363 -4.46 -18.39 -5.54
CA ASN A 363 -4.32 -19.46 -6.52
C ASN A 363 -4.90 -18.97 -7.85
N THR A 364 -4.04 -18.83 -8.86
CA THR A 364 -4.42 -18.30 -10.18
C THR A 364 -4.66 -19.35 -11.26
N SER A 365 -4.52 -20.64 -10.95
CA SER A 365 -4.59 -21.74 -11.95
C SER A 365 -5.93 -21.87 -12.69
N SER A 366 -6.98 -21.19 -12.23
CA SER A 366 -8.30 -21.13 -12.89
C SER A 366 -8.63 -19.76 -13.51
N ILE A 367 -7.78 -18.74 -13.31
CA ILE A 367 -8.00 -17.35 -13.76
C ILE A 367 -7.83 -17.23 -15.28
N GLN A 368 -8.79 -16.54 -15.91
CA GLN A 368 -8.82 -16.21 -17.33
C GLN A 368 -8.78 -14.68 -17.56
N TYR A 369 -9.33 -13.92 -16.61
CA TYR A 369 -9.45 -12.46 -16.67
C TYR A 369 -8.88 -11.80 -15.41
N ILE A 370 -7.84 -10.97 -15.58
CA ILE A 370 -7.16 -10.22 -14.51
C ILE A 370 -6.80 -8.77 -14.93
N SER A 371 -7.28 -8.33 -16.09
CA SER A 371 -7.12 -6.96 -16.59
C SER A 371 -7.57 -5.92 -15.56
N GLU A 372 -6.91 -4.76 -15.52
CA GLU A 372 -7.21 -3.63 -14.62
C GLU A 372 -7.10 -3.91 -13.10
N MET A 373 -6.63 -5.09 -12.66
CA MET A 373 -6.73 -5.53 -11.25
C MET A 373 -6.27 -4.50 -10.20
N PHE A 374 -5.21 -3.74 -10.45
CA PHE A 374 -4.66 -2.70 -9.56
C PHE A 374 -4.62 -1.30 -10.21
N LYS A 375 -5.43 -1.06 -11.24
CA LYS A 375 -5.47 0.22 -11.97
C LYS A 375 -5.85 1.37 -11.03
N ASN A 376 -5.01 2.39 -10.92
CA ASN A 376 -5.12 3.50 -9.98
C ASN A 376 -5.14 3.09 -8.48
N ALA A 377 -4.64 1.90 -8.13
CA ALA A 377 -4.39 1.52 -6.72
C ALA A 377 -3.09 2.21 -6.24
N THR A 378 -3.13 3.53 -6.06
CA THR A 378 -1.94 4.39 -5.97
C THR A 378 -0.93 4.01 -4.89
N SER A 379 -1.38 3.49 -3.74
CA SER A 379 -0.51 3.07 -2.62
C SER A 379 -0.06 1.61 -2.69
N PHE A 380 -0.53 0.82 -3.67
CA PHE A 380 -0.25 -0.61 -3.73
C PHE A 380 1.21 -0.88 -4.12
N ASN A 381 1.94 -1.58 -3.26
CA ASN A 381 3.35 -1.92 -3.48
C ASN A 381 3.73 -3.26 -2.81
N TYR A 382 2.81 -4.24 -2.84
CA TYR A 382 3.05 -5.58 -2.30
C TYR A 382 3.40 -6.59 -3.41
N PRO A 383 4.34 -7.54 -3.21
CA PRO A 383 4.68 -8.57 -4.19
C PRO A 383 3.45 -9.34 -4.74
N VAL A 384 3.26 -9.30 -6.05
CA VAL A 384 2.14 -9.94 -6.76
C VAL A 384 2.55 -11.33 -7.21
N ASN A 385 2.48 -12.31 -6.31
CA ASN A 385 2.82 -13.70 -6.60
C ASN A 385 1.63 -14.45 -7.21
N LEU A 386 1.63 -14.61 -8.53
CA LEU A 386 0.60 -15.33 -9.30
C LEU A 386 1.26 -16.55 -9.97
N SER A 387 1.29 -17.67 -9.25
CA SER A 387 2.17 -18.82 -9.58
C SER A 387 1.84 -19.54 -10.89
N ASP A 388 0.63 -19.36 -11.42
CA ASP A 388 0.23 -19.87 -12.74
C ASP A 388 -0.76 -18.90 -13.39
N THR A 389 -0.30 -18.13 -14.36
CA THR A 389 -1.15 -17.25 -15.19
C THR A 389 -1.27 -17.77 -16.63
N SER A 390 -0.93 -19.03 -16.90
CA SER A 390 -0.87 -19.62 -18.25
C SER A 390 -2.19 -19.58 -19.03
N ARG A 391 -3.32 -19.36 -18.34
CA ARG A 391 -4.68 -19.25 -18.88
C ARG A 391 -5.16 -17.81 -19.12
N VAL A 392 -4.33 -16.81 -18.80
CA VAL A 392 -4.69 -15.38 -18.89
C VAL A 392 -4.32 -14.82 -20.27
N ASN A 393 -5.33 -14.43 -21.04
CA ASN A 393 -5.16 -13.87 -22.38
C ASN A 393 -5.04 -12.32 -22.40
N TYR A 394 -5.37 -11.65 -21.29
CA TYR A 394 -5.48 -10.19 -21.18
C TYR A 394 -4.88 -9.69 -19.86
N PHE A 395 -3.75 -8.97 -19.94
CA PHE A 395 -3.09 -8.26 -18.84
C PHE A 395 -3.25 -6.73 -18.96
N SER A 396 -4.16 -6.27 -19.83
CA SER A 396 -4.39 -4.86 -20.10
C SER A 396 -4.57 -4.05 -18.82
N SER A 397 -3.82 -2.96 -18.73
CA SER A 397 -3.96 -1.91 -17.72
C SER A 397 -3.83 -2.39 -16.26
N MET A 398 -3.24 -3.58 -16.03
CA MET A 398 -3.22 -4.24 -14.72
C MET A 398 -2.64 -3.38 -13.59
N PHE A 399 -1.64 -2.54 -13.87
CA PHE A 399 -1.02 -1.59 -12.95
C PHE A 399 -1.06 -0.15 -13.49
N GLU A 400 -1.99 0.18 -14.41
CA GLU A 400 -2.12 1.53 -14.97
C GLU A 400 -2.38 2.54 -13.84
N GLY A 401 -1.50 3.53 -13.65
CA GLY A 401 -1.62 4.52 -12.57
C GLY A 401 -1.39 3.97 -11.14
N ALA A 402 -0.85 2.77 -10.98
CA ALA A 402 -0.41 2.25 -9.68
C ALA A 402 0.90 2.94 -9.23
N THR A 403 0.80 4.22 -8.86
CA THR A 403 1.95 5.14 -8.75
C THR A 403 3.10 4.66 -7.86
N SER A 404 2.82 3.98 -6.74
CA SER A 404 3.84 3.46 -5.82
C SER A 404 4.30 2.02 -6.11
N PHE A 405 3.74 1.34 -7.12
CA PHE A 405 4.05 -0.06 -7.38
C PHE A 405 5.45 -0.23 -7.97
N ASN A 406 6.32 -0.98 -7.30
CA ASN A 406 7.67 -1.29 -7.74
C ASN A 406 8.13 -2.69 -7.27
N GLN A 407 7.30 -3.71 -7.48
CA GLN A 407 7.60 -5.09 -7.07
C GLN A 407 7.89 -6.01 -8.26
N PRO A 408 8.83 -6.98 -8.13
CA PRO A 408 9.14 -7.93 -9.20
C PRO A 408 7.91 -8.67 -9.71
N ILE A 409 7.88 -8.91 -11.03
CA ILE A 409 6.80 -9.64 -11.71
C ILE A 409 7.37 -10.89 -12.37
N ASN A 410 6.69 -12.02 -12.15
CA ASN A 410 7.07 -13.32 -12.71
C ASN A 410 5.82 -14.06 -13.19
N PHE A 411 5.07 -13.43 -14.10
CA PHE A 411 3.87 -14.01 -14.70
C PHE A 411 4.24 -14.90 -15.88
N ASN A 412 3.52 -16.01 -16.05
CA ASN A 412 3.55 -16.76 -17.31
C ASN A 412 2.64 -16.04 -18.32
N THR A 413 3.23 -15.45 -19.35
CA THR A 413 2.51 -14.68 -20.38
C THR A 413 2.53 -15.34 -21.75
N SER A 414 2.89 -16.62 -21.88
CA SER A 414 3.04 -17.27 -23.20
C SER A 414 1.75 -17.40 -24.01
N ASN A 415 0.58 -17.22 -23.39
CA ASN A 415 -0.73 -17.11 -24.07
C ASN A 415 -1.29 -15.68 -24.04
N ALA A 416 -0.56 -14.70 -23.53
CA ALA A 416 -1.02 -13.32 -23.43
C ALA A 416 -1.18 -12.69 -24.82
N THR A 417 -2.36 -12.16 -25.09
CA THR A 417 -2.72 -11.54 -26.37
C THR A 417 -2.83 -10.02 -26.31
N ASN A 418 -2.80 -9.45 -25.09
CA ASN A 418 -2.93 -8.01 -24.86
C ASN A 418 -2.28 -7.60 -23.53
N PHE A 419 -1.43 -6.57 -23.59
CA PHE A 419 -0.75 -5.92 -22.46
C PHE A 419 -1.04 -4.40 -22.40
N GLY A 420 -2.07 -3.91 -23.11
CA GLY A 420 -2.24 -2.49 -23.37
C GLY A 420 -2.41 -1.65 -22.09
N ASN A 421 -1.64 -0.57 -21.94
CA ASN A 421 -1.54 0.27 -20.73
C ASN A 421 -1.03 -0.44 -19.46
N MET A 422 -0.48 -1.66 -19.50
CA MET A 422 -0.19 -2.47 -18.30
C MET A 422 0.57 -1.75 -17.18
N PHE A 423 1.58 -0.93 -17.52
CA PHE A 423 2.39 -0.15 -16.57
C PHE A 423 2.31 1.36 -16.79
N LYS A 424 1.40 1.83 -17.65
CA LYS A 424 1.25 3.25 -17.98
C LYS A 424 0.99 4.09 -16.74
N ASN A 425 1.71 5.19 -16.58
CA ASN A 425 1.70 6.07 -15.40
C ASN A 425 2.05 5.36 -14.07
N ALA A 426 2.64 4.16 -14.07
CA ALA A 426 3.16 3.51 -12.86
C ALA A 426 4.51 4.13 -12.46
N THR A 427 4.46 5.34 -11.89
CA THR A 427 5.61 6.26 -11.75
C THR A 427 6.79 5.73 -10.94
N SER A 428 6.60 4.77 -10.04
CA SER A 428 7.70 4.12 -9.29
C SER A 428 8.19 2.81 -9.91
N PHE A 429 7.54 2.29 -10.96
CA PHE A 429 7.82 0.95 -11.48
C PHE A 429 9.13 0.90 -12.27
N ASN A 430 10.18 0.36 -11.66
CA ASN A 430 11.51 0.21 -12.25
C ASN A 430 12.06 -1.22 -12.12
N GLN A 431 11.24 -2.22 -12.47
CA GLN A 431 11.64 -3.62 -12.41
C GLN A 431 12.12 -4.14 -13.75
N ASP A 432 12.96 -5.17 -13.70
CA ASP A 432 13.29 -5.95 -14.89
C ASP A 432 12.12 -6.86 -15.26
N ILE A 433 11.56 -6.63 -16.45
CA ILE A 433 10.47 -7.42 -17.02
C ILE A 433 10.85 -8.03 -18.38
N SER A 434 12.15 -8.19 -18.66
CA SER A 434 12.62 -8.87 -19.88
C SER A 434 12.33 -10.38 -19.87
N ASN A 435 11.79 -10.92 -18.77
CA ASN A 435 11.30 -12.29 -18.62
C ASN A 435 9.90 -12.53 -19.21
N LEU A 436 9.16 -11.47 -19.54
CA LEU A 436 7.82 -11.61 -20.12
C LEU A 436 7.91 -12.09 -21.58
N ASP A 437 7.05 -13.05 -21.93
CA ASP A 437 6.85 -13.50 -23.31
C ASP A 437 5.82 -12.61 -23.99
N PHE A 438 6.23 -11.93 -25.07
CA PHE A 438 5.39 -11.07 -25.90
C PHE A 438 4.97 -11.73 -27.22
N SER A 439 5.48 -12.93 -27.53
CA SER A 439 5.45 -13.52 -28.87
C SER A 439 4.04 -13.75 -29.43
N VAL A 440 3.04 -14.05 -28.59
CA VAL A 440 1.64 -14.20 -29.00
C VAL A 440 0.97 -12.84 -29.23
N ALA A 441 1.17 -11.87 -28.34
CA ALA A 441 0.60 -10.53 -28.49
C ALA A 441 1.16 -9.78 -29.71
N LEU A 442 2.43 -10.02 -30.07
CA LEU A 442 3.06 -9.43 -31.26
C LEU A 442 2.54 -10.01 -32.59
N LYS A 443 2.00 -11.24 -32.57
CA LYS A 443 1.44 -11.94 -33.76
C LYS A 443 -0.05 -11.65 -34.00
N ARG A 444 -0.78 -11.15 -32.99
CA ARG A 444 -2.24 -11.00 -33.06
C ARG A 444 -2.64 -9.89 -34.04
N GLY A 445 -3.04 -10.28 -35.25
CA GLY A 445 -3.53 -9.36 -36.26
C GLY A 445 -4.92 -8.76 -35.99
N GLN A 446 -5.27 -7.80 -36.85
CA GLN A 446 -6.54 -7.06 -36.94
C GLN A 446 -6.81 -5.96 -35.90
N TYR A 447 -6.13 -5.92 -34.76
CA TYR A 447 -6.26 -4.82 -33.77
C TYR A 447 -4.92 -4.49 -33.10
N ASP A 448 -4.42 -3.25 -33.30
CA ASP A 448 -3.13 -2.76 -32.78
C ASP A 448 -3.06 -2.71 -31.23
N ASP A 449 -4.21 -2.79 -30.55
CA ASP A 449 -4.37 -2.60 -29.11
C ASP A 449 -3.62 -3.65 -28.26
N GLY A 450 -3.15 -4.74 -28.86
CA GLY A 450 -2.39 -5.81 -28.18
C GLY A 450 -1.14 -5.30 -27.46
N MET A 451 -0.42 -4.35 -28.07
CA MET A 451 0.75 -3.65 -27.53
C MET A 451 0.50 -2.16 -27.23
N GLY A 452 -0.76 -1.71 -27.19
CA GLY A 452 -1.08 -0.28 -27.10
C GLY A 452 -0.55 0.37 -25.80
N ASP A 453 0.26 1.42 -25.93
CA ASP A 453 0.75 2.25 -24.82
C ASP A 453 1.22 1.48 -23.56
N PHE A 454 2.16 0.55 -23.71
CA PHE A 454 2.49 -0.44 -22.68
C PHE A 454 2.90 0.17 -21.32
N ALA A 455 3.74 1.23 -21.34
CA ALA A 455 4.43 1.72 -20.16
C ALA A 455 4.80 3.22 -20.17
N SER A 456 4.11 4.07 -20.96
CA SER A 456 4.39 5.52 -20.96
C SER A 456 4.28 6.13 -19.55
N ASN A 457 5.18 7.07 -19.22
CA ASN A 457 5.30 7.72 -17.92
C ASN A 457 5.41 6.76 -16.71
N SER A 458 5.90 5.53 -16.93
CA SER A 458 6.30 4.64 -15.84
C SER A 458 7.70 4.99 -15.31
N GLY A 459 8.07 4.42 -14.16
CA GLY A 459 9.40 4.62 -13.54
C GLY A 459 10.55 3.86 -14.19
N LEU A 460 10.38 3.29 -15.40
CA LEU A 460 11.37 2.42 -16.04
C LEU A 460 12.66 3.18 -16.37
N SER A 461 13.76 2.79 -15.72
CA SER A 461 15.11 3.26 -16.08
C SER A 461 15.49 2.82 -17.50
N ILE A 462 16.36 3.60 -18.13
CA ILE A 462 16.91 3.35 -19.47
C ILE A 462 17.46 1.91 -19.59
N LYS A 463 18.18 1.45 -18.56
CA LYS A 463 18.70 0.08 -18.47
C LYS A 463 17.64 -1.03 -18.46
N ASN A 464 16.44 -0.78 -17.95
CA ASN A 464 15.36 -1.77 -17.97
C ASN A 464 14.50 -1.64 -19.25
N TYR A 465 14.30 -0.44 -19.78
CA TYR A 465 13.61 -0.24 -21.05
C TYR A 465 14.44 -0.75 -22.26
N ASP A 466 15.76 -0.58 -22.25
CA ASP A 466 16.68 -1.18 -23.23
C ASP A 466 16.53 -2.71 -23.31
N LYS A 467 16.22 -3.40 -22.20
CA LYS A 467 15.97 -4.86 -22.20
C LYS A 467 14.62 -5.22 -22.82
N ILE A 468 13.60 -4.38 -22.62
CA ILE A 468 12.27 -4.57 -23.22
C ILE A 468 12.36 -4.40 -24.74
N LEU A 469 13.04 -3.35 -25.21
CA LEU A 469 13.35 -3.15 -26.62
C LEU A 469 14.12 -4.34 -27.22
N LYS A 470 15.10 -4.90 -26.50
CA LYS A 470 15.85 -6.10 -26.92
C LYS A 470 14.98 -7.36 -27.01
N ASN A 471 14.12 -7.61 -26.01
CA ASN A 471 13.15 -8.71 -26.04
C ASN A 471 12.20 -8.57 -27.25
N TRP A 472 11.64 -7.37 -27.49
CA TRP A 472 10.78 -7.12 -28.66
C TRP A 472 11.54 -7.31 -29.98
N HIS A 473 12.76 -6.79 -30.13
CA HIS A 473 13.61 -7.03 -31.30
C HIS A 473 13.87 -8.53 -31.51
N ASP A 474 14.26 -9.28 -30.47
CA ASP A 474 14.58 -10.70 -30.59
C ASP A 474 13.32 -11.53 -30.90
N ALA A 475 12.16 -11.20 -30.33
CA ALA A 475 10.90 -11.86 -30.64
C ALA A 475 10.50 -11.69 -32.12
N VAL A 476 10.65 -10.48 -32.66
CA VAL A 476 10.34 -10.17 -34.07
C VAL A 476 11.37 -10.78 -35.03
N LYS A 477 12.66 -10.66 -34.71
CA LYS A 477 13.78 -11.15 -35.52
C LYS A 477 13.81 -12.67 -35.66
N ASN A 478 13.40 -13.39 -34.61
CA ASN A 478 13.32 -14.85 -34.62
C ASN A 478 12.01 -15.40 -35.21
N ASP A 479 10.99 -14.57 -35.43
CA ASP A 479 9.74 -14.97 -36.11
C ASP A 479 9.28 -13.93 -37.16
N PRO A 480 9.74 -14.06 -38.42
CA PRO A 480 9.38 -13.16 -39.52
C PRO A 480 7.89 -13.14 -39.92
N SER A 481 7.00 -13.90 -39.24
CA SER A 481 5.55 -13.72 -39.41
C SER A 481 5.03 -12.46 -38.73
N ILE A 482 5.77 -11.91 -37.76
CA ILE A 482 5.42 -10.66 -37.07
C ILE A 482 5.66 -9.47 -38.03
N THR A 483 4.59 -9.02 -38.65
CA THR A 483 4.59 -8.07 -39.78
C THR A 483 3.69 -6.83 -39.55
N PHE A 484 3.24 -6.62 -38.31
CA PHE A 484 2.29 -5.55 -37.95
C PHE A 484 2.94 -4.31 -37.32
N HIS A 485 2.30 -3.15 -37.54
CA HIS A 485 2.72 -1.83 -37.04
C HIS A 485 2.30 -1.60 -35.58
N HIS A 486 3.11 -2.09 -34.62
CA HIS A 486 2.85 -1.92 -33.19
C HIS A 486 3.09 -0.48 -32.70
N LYS A 487 2.28 -0.04 -31.73
CA LYS A 487 2.28 1.33 -31.17
C LYS A 487 2.37 1.34 -29.63
N PRO A 488 3.51 0.90 -29.06
CA PRO A 488 3.72 0.88 -27.61
C PRO A 488 3.79 2.25 -26.94
N SER A 489 3.75 3.34 -27.72
CA SER A 489 3.81 4.75 -27.31
C SER A 489 5.09 5.15 -26.57
N SER A 490 5.44 4.52 -25.45
CA SER A 490 6.68 4.76 -24.69
C SER A 490 6.95 6.24 -24.35
N ALA A 491 5.91 7.07 -24.28
CA ALA A 491 6.05 8.49 -24.02
C ALA A 491 6.66 8.73 -22.62
N GLY A 492 7.67 9.59 -22.56
CA GLY A 492 8.43 9.85 -21.33
C GLY A 492 9.45 8.75 -20.96
N LEU A 493 9.50 7.64 -21.68
CA LEU A 493 10.58 6.65 -21.55
C LEU A 493 11.82 7.07 -22.36
N LYS A 494 12.96 6.48 -22.01
CA LYS A 494 14.25 6.80 -22.60
C LYS A 494 15.06 5.52 -22.82
N TYR A 495 15.92 5.51 -23.84
CA TYR A 495 16.74 4.35 -24.22
C TYR A 495 18.15 4.75 -24.68
N CYS A 496 19.10 3.83 -24.60
CA CYS A 496 20.47 4.04 -25.10
C CYS A 496 21.09 2.76 -25.67
N ALA A 497 21.32 1.77 -24.80
CA ALA A 497 22.11 0.60 -25.14
C ALA A 497 21.36 -0.37 -26.08
N ALA A 498 20.08 -0.11 -26.36
CA ALA A 498 19.26 -0.80 -27.38
C ALA A 498 19.06 0.04 -28.66
N THR A 499 19.96 0.98 -28.99
CA THR A 499 19.82 1.84 -30.19
C THR A 499 19.59 1.03 -31.47
N ALA A 500 20.39 -0.03 -31.71
CA ALA A 500 20.28 -0.83 -32.94
C ALA A 500 18.99 -1.67 -33.01
N GLU A 501 18.52 -2.14 -31.85
CA GLU A 501 17.28 -2.89 -31.68
C GLU A 501 16.04 -2.01 -31.84
N HIS A 502 16.10 -0.76 -31.35
CA HIS A 502 15.07 0.28 -31.55
C HIS A 502 14.99 0.69 -33.03
N ASP A 503 16.14 1.03 -33.65
CA ASP A 503 16.23 1.39 -35.07
C ASP A 503 15.68 0.27 -35.98
N PHE A 504 15.91 -1.00 -35.62
CA PHE A 504 15.34 -2.16 -36.31
C PHE A 504 13.80 -2.22 -36.20
N LEU A 505 13.24 -2.04 -35.01
CA LEU A 505 11.78 -2.03 -34.80
C LEU A 505 11.11 -0.84 -35.51
N VAL A 506 11.72 0.35 -35.47
CA VAL A 506 11.29 1.53 -36.25
C VAL A 506 11.38 1.26 -37.75
N GLY A 507 12.43 0.57 -38.22
CA GLY A 507 12.57 0.13 -39.62
C GLY A 507 11.48 -0.85 -40.08
N LEU A 508 10.87 -1.59 -39.16
CA LEU A 508 9.68 -2.42 -39.39
C LEU A 508 8.35 -1.65 -39.22
N GLY A 509 8.41 -0.33 -39.03
CA GLY A 509 7.26 0.55 -38.97
C GLY A 509 6.55 0.61 -37.60
N TRP A 510 7.23 0.23 -36.52
CA TRP A 510 6.74 0.51 -35.16
C TRP A 510 6.78 2.02 -34.86
N THR A 511 6.00 2.47 -33.89
CA THR A 511 5.99 3.89 -33.48
C THR A 511 6.21 4.05 -31.97
N PHE A 512 7.30 4.75 -31.62
CA PHE A 512 7.66 5.14 -30.27
C PHE A 512 7.68 6.67 -30.14
N ASN A 513 7.35 7.16 -28.95
CA ASN A 513 7.47 8.55 -28.48
C ASN A 513 8.46 8.63 -27.30
N ASP A 514 9.38 7.66 -27.21
CA ASP A 514 10.51 7.68 -26.28
C ASP A 514 11.57 8.70 -26.76
N THR A 515 12.67 8.82 -26.02
CA THR A 515 13.81 9.66 -26.41
C THR A 515 15.11 8.91 -26.22
N ARG A 516 15.96 8.93 -27.26
CA ARG A 516 17.31 8.38 -27.14
C ARG A 516 18.12 9.29 -26.21
N ASP A 517 18.50 8.75 -25.06
CA ASP A 517 19.27 9.45 -24.04
C ASP A 517 20.31 8.50 -23.45
N CYS A 518 21.57 8.86 -23.63
CA CYS A 518 22.73 8.07 -23.22
C CYS A 518 23.56 8.77 -22.14
N GLY A 519 23.08 9.89 -21.57
CA GLY A 519 23.85 10.74 -20.68
C GLY A 519 25.14 11.29 -21.29
N ILE A 520 25.95 11.90 -20.43
CA ILE A 520 27.29 12.43 -20.67
C ILE A 520 28.20 11.91 -19.54
N ALA A 521 29.50 11.75 -19.82
CA ALA A 521 30.45 11.36 -18.78
C ALA A 521 30.42 12.35 -17.58
N PRO A 522 30.57 11.86 -16.32
CA PRO A 522 30.46 12.72 -15.14
C PRO A 522 31.40 13.92 -15.20
N GLN A 523 30.89 15.11 -14.83
CA GLN A 523 31.58 16.39 -15.07
C GLN A 523 32.95 16.46 -14.40
N ASP A 524 33.10 15.94 -13.19
CA ASP A 524 34.37 15.89 -12.49
C ASP A 524 34.42 14.79 -11.43
N ILE A 525 35.61 14.52 -10.88
CA ILE A 525 35.81 13.74 -9.66
C ILE A 525 36.52 14.63 -8.63
N ASN A 526 35.97 14.72 -7.42
CA ASN A 526 36.55 15.51 -6.34
C ASN A 526 36.66 14.68 -5.06
N LEU A 527 37.79 14.81 -4.37
CA LEU A 527 38.05 14.15 -3.09
C LEU A 527 37.93 15.16 -1.94
N SER A 528 37.34 14.76 -0.83
CA SER A 528 37.27 15.60 0.39
C SER A 528 38.64 15.85 1.04
N SER A 529 39.66 15.07 0.69
CA SER A 529 41.07 15.22 1.07
C SER A 529 41.95 14.54 0.02
N ASN A 530 43.19 15.03 -0.15
CA ASN A 530 44.27 14.32 -0.85
C ASN A 530 45.49 14.09 0.06
N THR A 531 45.29 14.14 1.38
CA THR A 531 46.28 13.79 2.39
C THR A 531 45.72 12.81 3.42
N ILE A 532 46.60 12.02 4.01
CA ILE A 532 46.33 11.16 5.17
C ILE A 532 47.58 11.14 6.07
N ASP A 533 47.38 11.10 7.38
CA ASP A 533 48.48 10.98 8.34
C ASP A 533 49.12 9.59 8.30
N GLU A 534 50.43 9.51 8.51
CA GLU A 534 51.08 8.23 8.77
C GLU A 534 50.69 7.62 10.13
N ASN A 535 51.15 6.39 10.38
CA ASN A 535 50.75 5.58 11.54
C ASN A 535 49.23 5.34 11.67
N THR A 536 48.47 5.67 10.63
CA THR A 536 47.02 5.41 10.55
C THR A 536 46.74 3.91 10.45
N PRO A 537 45.69 3.38 11.12
CA PRO A 537 45.35 1.96 11.06
C PRO A 537 45.05 1.45 9.63
N PRO A 538 45.17 0.13 9.37
CA PRO A 538 44.78 -0.47 8.10
C PRO A 538 43.31 -0.18 7.77
N ASN A 539 43.02 0.15 6.50
CA ASN A 539 41.69 0.56 6.01
C ASN A 539 41.18 1.89 6.58
N THR A 540 42.08 2.84 6.89
CA THR A 540 41.68 4.22 7.25
C THR A 540 41.12 4.96 6.03
N LYS A 541 40.06 5.76 6.25
CA LYS A 541 39.42 6.56 5.20
C LYS A 541 40.29 7.78 4.86
N VAL A 542 40.66 7.90 3.59
CA VAL A 542 41.36 9.07 3.04
C VAL A 542 40.36 10.16 2.71
N ALA A 543 39.31 9.84 1.96
CA ALA A 543 38.35 10.83 1.45
C ALA A 543 36.95 10.26 1.23
N ASP A 544 35.94 11.13 1.26
CA ASP A 544 34.68 10.91 0.57
C ASP A 544 34.82 11.41 -0.89
N ILE A 545 34.21 10.72 -1.85
CA ILE A 545 34.35 10.98 -3.30
C ILE A 545 33.06 11.63 -3.82
N ALA A 546 33.18 12.84 -4.38
CA ALA A 546 32.09 13.56 -5.03
C ALA A 546 32.24 13.48 -6.57
N MET A 547 31.14 13.17 -7.25
CA MET A 547 31.07 13.02 -8.72
C MET A 547 29.81 13.72 -9.23
N PRO A 548 29.86 15.04 -9.52
CA PRO A 548 28.73 15.73 -10.15
C PRO A 548 28.46 15.15 -11.55
N SER A 549 27.18 14.83 -11.83
CA SER A 549 26.69 14.62 -13.20
C SER A 549 26.78 15.92 -14.00
N ASP A 550 26.75 15.85 -15.33
CA ASP A 550 26.83 17.05 -16.15
C ASP A 550 25.53 17.89 -16.08
N PRO A 551 25.60 19.24 -16.08
CA PRO A 551 24.41 20.09 -16.11
C PRO A 551 23.48 19.90 -17.32
N ASN A 552 23.91 19.17 -18.35
CA ASN A 552 23.10 18.80 -19.51
C ASN A 552 22.50 17.38 -19.41
N ASP A 553 22.84 16.60 -18.37
CA ASP A 553 22.26 15.27 -18.11
C ASP A 553 20.80 15.34 -17.63
N THR A 554 20.15 14.18 -17.66
CA THR A 554 18.81 14.01 -17.08
C THR A 554 18.85 14.12 -15.55
N PRO A 555 18.01 14.97 -14.93
CA PRO A 555 17.88 15.03 -13.48
C PRO A 555 17.45 13.69 -12.89
N GLY A 556 18.37 12.98 -12.24
CA GLY A 556 18.15 11.65 -11.68
C GLY A 556 19.30 10.65 -11.87
N ASP A 557 20.26 10.95 -12.76
CA ASP A 557 21.49 10.16 -12.93
C ASP A 557 22.25 9.91 -11.60
N THR A 558 22.98 8.79 -11.53
CA THR A 558 23.72 8.36 -10.33
C THR A 558 25.12 7.83 -10.64
N ASN A 559 26.13 8.50 -10.09
CA ASN A 559 27.54 8.18 -10.33
C ASN A 559 28.17 7.20 -9.33
N THR A 560 29.02 6.32 -9.86
CA THR A 560 29.76 5.29 -9.10
C THR A 560 31.26 5.40 -9.29
N ALA A 561 32.03 5.22 -8.21
CA ALA A 561 33.48 5.35 -8.22
C ALA A 561 34.20 3.99 -8.20
N SER A 562 35.25 3.83 -9.01
CA SER A 562 36.10 2.62 -9.04
C SER A 562 37.59 2.94 -9.26
N LEU A 563 38.46 1.97 -8.96
CA LEU A 563 39.89 1.98 -9.29
C LEU A 563 40.13 1.14 -10.55
N THR A 564 39.41 1.46 -11.64
CA THR A 564 39.44 0.70 -12.91
C THR A 564 39.54 1.64 -14.12
N CYS A 565 40.44 2.62 -14.03
CA CYS A 565 40.75 3.50 -15.16
C CYS A 565 41.33 2.74 -16.36
N ALA A 566 41.21 3.33 -17.55
CA ALA A 566 41.80 2.79 -18.79
C ALA A 566 43.34 2.80 -18.73
N THR A 567 43.92 3.75 -17.99
CA THR A 567 45.31 3.72 -17.52
C THR A 567 45.29 3.71 -16.00
N PRO A 568 45.52 2.56 -15.34
CA PRO A 568 45.58 2.48 -13.88
C PRO A 568 46.67 3.38 -13.30
N GLY A 569 46.43 3.91 -12.10
CA GLY A 569 47.47 4.54 -11.29
C GLY A 569 48.50 3.52 -10.82
N ALA A 570 49.74 3.96 -10.63
CA ALA A 570 50.83 3.10 -10.17
C ALA A 570 50.54 2.46 -8.80
N ASP A 571 49.69 3.10 -8.00
CA ASP A 571 49.40 2.75 -6.62
C ASP A 571 47.96 2.28 -6.34
N ASP A 572 47.12 2.11 -7.37
CA ASP A 572 45.70 1.71 -7.21
C ASP A 572 45.52 0.47 -6.31
N ASN A 573 46.48 -0.47 -6.38
CA ASN A 573 46.50 -1.69 -5.56
C ASN A 573 46.59 -1.43 -4.04
N ALA A 574 47.10 -0.28 -3.60
CA ALA A 574 47.17 0.10 -2.18
C ALA A 574 45.82 0.60 -1.61
N PHE A 575 44.84 0.93 -2.47
CA PHE A 575 43.59 1.56 -2.06
C PHE A 575 42.36 0.67 -2.33
N THR A 576 41.25 0.99 -1.69
CA THR A 576 39.93 0.45 -2.02
C THR A 576 38.88 1.56 -2.00
N ILE A 577 37.80 1.36 -2.76
CA ILE A 577 36.64 2.26 -2.77
C ILE A 577 35.42 1.48 -2.27
N THR A 578 34.63 2.07 -1.37
CA THR A 578 33.38 1.49 -0.88
C THR A 578 32.40 2.61 -0.56
N ASN A 579 31.17 2.52 -1.06
CA ASN A 579 30.11 3.53 -0.89
C ASN A 579 30.58 4.96 -1.25
N ASN A 580 31.28 5.11 -2.38
CA ASN A 580 31.90 6.35 -2.86
C ASN A 580 32.86 7.01 -1.82
N LYS A 581 33.66 6.19 -1.12
CA LYS A 581 34.71 6.64 -0.18
C LYS A 581 36.00 5.89 -0.45
N LEU A 582 37.12 6.60 -0.39
CA LEU A 582 38.47 6.09 -0.63
C LEU A 582 39.14 5.70 0.69
N TYR A 583 39.73 4.50 0.74
CA TYR A 583 40.44 3.96 1.90
C TYR A 583 41.82 3.44 1.51
N LEU A 584 42.83 3.67 2.35
CA LEU A 584 44.17 3.08 2.21
C LEU A 584 44.18 1.72 2.94
N LYS A 585 44.55 0.63 2.26
CA LYS A 585 44.44 -0.75 2.79
C LYS A 585 45.40 -1.02 3.95
N ASN A 586 46.65 -0.61 3.80
CA ASN A 586 47.72 -0.78 4.78
C ASN A 586 47.91 0.51 5.59
N PRO A 587 48.62 0.49 6.73
CA PRO A 587 49.10 1.70 7.38
C PRO A 587 49.97 2.54 6.42
N ALA A 588 49.91 3.86 6.58
CA ALA A 588 50.85 4.78 5.95
C ALA A 588 52.12 4.93 6.80
N ASP A 589 53.24 5.11 6.10
CA ASP A 589 54.63 5.17 6.58
C ASP A 589 55.34 6.13 5.60
N TYR A 590 55.70 7.33 6.05
CA TYR A 590 56.19 8.41 5.20
C TYR A 590 57.60 8.12 4.67
N GLU A 591 58.48 7.64 5.54
CA GLU A 591 59.85 7.22 5.29
C GLU A 591 59.92 6.10 4.24
N ALA A 592 58.98 5.15 4.25
CA ALA A 592 58.84 4.14 3.20
C ALA A 592 58.17 4.68 1.94
N LYS A 593 57.09 5.47 2.05
CA LYS A 593 56.40 6.07 0.90
C LYS A 593 55.53 7.30 1.23
N ASN A 594 56.14 8.48 1.11
CA ASN A 594 55.48 9.77 1.32
C ASN A 594 54.34 10.16 0.35
N SER A 595 54.16 9.48 -0.79
CA SER A 595 53.17 9.87 -1.80
C SER A 595 52.76 8.71 -2.71
N TYR A 596 51.47 8.62 -3.03
CA TYR A 596 50.87 7.57 -3.86
C TYR A 596 50.15 8.19 -5.06
N ASN A 597 50.31 7.60 -6.25
CA ASN A 597 49.66 8.07 -7.48
C ASN A 597 48.60 7.07 -7.96
N ILE A 598 47.33 7.46 -7.79
CA ILE A 598 46.16 6.64 -8.13
C ILE A 598 45.37 7.23 -9.29
N CYS A 599 44.58 6.40 -9.97
CA CYS A 599 43.53 6.85 -10.87
C CYS A 599 42.16 6.38 -10.36
N ILE A 600 41.22 7.32 -10.27
CA ILE A 600 39.82 7.02 -9.94
C ILE A 600 38.99 7.23 -11.20
N ARG A 601 38.13 6.25 -11.48
CA ARG A 601 37.08 6.33 -12.48
C ARG A 601 35.76 6.70 -11.82
N ALA A 602 35.07 7.68 -12.38
CA ALA A 602 33.64 7.89 -12.18
C ALA A 602 32.90 7.31 -13.38
N THR A 603 31.84 6.54 -13.14
CA THR A 603 30.95 5.99 -14.19
C THR A 603 29.51 6.34 -13.85
N ASP A 604 28.77 6.84 -14.83
CA ASP A 604 27.34 7.14 -14.77
C ASP A 604 26.47 5.86 -14.84
N GLU A 605 25.13 5.99 -14.90
CA GLU A 605 24.25 4.83 -15.08
C GLU A 605 24.28 4.23 -16.51
N TYR A 606 24.85 4.96 -17.48
CA TYR A 606 24.89 4.63 -18.91
C TYR A 606 26.14 3.87 -19.34
N GLY A 607 27.23 3.98 -18.56
CA GLY A 607 28.55 3.44 -18.87
C GLY A 607 29.52 4.46 -19.47
N ASN A 608 29.16 5.76 -19.58
CA ASN A 608 30.15 6.80 -19.84
C ASN A 608 30.99 7.01 -18.58
N PHE A 609 32.23 7.43 -18.75
CA PHE A 609 33.16 7.55 -17.64
C PHE A 609 34.11 8.73 -17.78
N LEU A 610 34.54 9.25 -16.62
CA LEU A 610 35.68 10.14 -16.47
C LEU A 610 36.75 9.40 -15.67
N ASP A 611 37.99 9.39 -16.18
CA ASP A 611 39.17 8.93 -15.45
C ASP A 611 39.95 10.17 -14.95
N LYS A 612 40.22 10.26 -13.65
CA LYS A 612 40.99 11.37 -13.05
C LYS A 612 42.09 10.85 -12.12
N ASN A 613 43.31 11.31 -12.36
CA ASN A 613 44.48 10.99 -11.54
C ASN A 613 44.51 11.84 -10.26
N PHE A 614 44.93 11.24 -9.15
CA PHE A 614 45.16 11.92 -7.88
C PHE A 614 46.49 11.50 -7.27
N THR A 615 47.22 12.46 -6.72
CA THR A 615 48.34 12.20 -5.81
C THR A 615 47.83 12.33 -4.38
N ILE A 616 47.87 11.22 -3.63
CA ILE A 616 47.59 11.17 -2.20
C ILE A 616 48.93 11.30 -1.47
N ASN A 617 49.09 12.34 -0.67
CA ASN A 617 50.31 12.58 0.11
C ASN A 617 50.15 12.02 1.52
N ILE A 618 51.24 11.53 2.09
CA ILE A 618 51.32 11.18 3.50
C ILE A 618 51.84 12.40 4.27
N ASN A 619 51.21 12.71 5.40
CA ASN A 619 51.75 13.72 6.32
C ASN A 619 52.76 13.07 7.26
N ASN A 620 53.99 13.58 7.28
CA ASN A 620 55.01 13.15 8.25
C ASN A 620 54.66 13.68 9.67
N ASN A 621 54.83 12.85 10.69
CA ASN A 621 54.46 13.13 12.08
C ASN A 621 55.49 12.55 13.07
N ASN A 622 56.57 13.32 13.34
CA ASN A 622 57.70 13.02 14.25
C ASN A 622 57.46 11.84 15.22
N GLU A 623 58.03 10.70 14.89
CA GLU A 623 57.94 9.45 15.64
C GLU A 623 58.77 9.46 16.95
N LEU A 624 58.92 8.29 17.59
CA LEU A 624 59.78 8.12 18.77
C LEU A 624 61.15 7.54 18.38
N PRO A 625 62.27 8.07 18.91
CA PRO A 625 63.59 7.48 18.73
C PRO A 625 63.65 6.01 19.18
N VAL A 626 64.28 5.15 18.38
CA VAL A 626 64.34 3.69 18.59
C VAL A 626 65.75 3.22 18.94
N VAL A 627 65.92 2.52 20.07
CA VAL A 627 67.22 1.93 20.44
C VAL A 627 67.49 0.68 19.62
N THR A 628 68.63 0.66 18.93
CA THR A 628 69.07 -0.42 18.04
C THR A 628 70.17 -1.30 18.65
N SER A 629 70.82 -0.86 19.74
CA SER A 629 71.85 -1.63 20.46
C SER A 629 71.28 -2.52 21.57
N THR A 630 71.79 -3.75 21.68
CA THR A 630 71.47 -4.67 22.79
C THR A 630 72.42 -4.44 23.98
N PRO A 631 71.92 -4.16 25.20
CA PRO A 631 72.78 -3.94 26.37
C PRO A 631 73.57 -5.16 26.84
N ILE A 632 74.80 -4.91 27.29
CA ILE A 632 75.59 -5.90 28.03
C ILE A 632 75.14 -5.86 29.49
N THR A 633 74.50 -6.94 29.96
CA THR A 633 73.83 -7.03 31.28
C THR A 633 74.70 -7.63 32.40
N THR A 634 75.98 -7.89 32.12
CA THR A 634 76.95 -8.41 33.09
C THR A 634 78.24 -7.60 33.10
N ALA A 635 78.89 -7.55 34.25
CA ALA A 635 80.25 -7.03 34.42
C ALA A 635 81.03 -7.92 35.40
N THR A 636 82.34 -7.72 35.49
CA THR A 636 83.22 -8.49 36.38
C THR A 636 84.07 -7.53 37.20
N GLN A 637 84.13 -7.76 38.52
CA GLN A 637 84.93 -6.97 39.46
C GLN A 637 86.39 -6.83 38.98
N GLY A 638 86.84 -5.59 38.79
CA GLY A 638 88.19 -5.29 38.31
C GLY A 638 88.44 -5.51 36.82
N SER A 639 87.43 -5.89 36.03
CA SER A 639 87.49 -5.94 34.56
C SER A 639 86.76 -4.74 33.94
N PRO A 640 87.27 -4.15 32.84
CA PRO A 640 86.60 -3.04 32.18
C PRO A 640 85.30 -3.51 31.51
N TYR A 641 84.21 -2.81 31.81
CA TYR A 641 82.94 -2.84 31.09
C TYR A 641 82.96 -1.76 30.00
N SER A 642 82.39 -2.08 28.83
CA SER A 642 82.19 -1.12 27.74
C SER A 642 81.01 -1.56 26.86
N TYR A 643 80.02 -0.69 26.71
CA TYR A 643 78.82 -0.87 25.88
C TYR A 643 78.53 0.43 25.15
N THR A 644 78.37 0.39 23.83
CA THR A 644 77.98 1.55 23.02
C THR A 644 76.47 1.53 22.81
N ILE A 645 75.79 2.61 23.20
CA ILE A 645 74.37 2.79 22.87
C ILE A 645 74.26 3.27 21.43
N THR A 646 73.47 2.58 20.62
CA THR A 646 73.03 3.07 19.32
C THR A 646 71.51 3.19 19.35
N ALA A 647 71.01 4.32 18.86
CA ALA A 647 69.62 4.52 18.55
C ALA A 647 69.53 5.20 17.18
N SER A 648 68.41 5.02 16.51
CA SER A 648 68.07 5.67 15.25
C SER A 648 66.71 6.32 15.39
N ASP A 649 66.55 7.43 14.69
CA ASP A 649 65.31 8.18 14.59
C ASP A 649 64.71 7.90 13.20
N PRO A 650 63.40 7.65 13.04
CA PRO A 650 62.80 7.34 11.74
C PRO A 650 62.99 8.47 10.72
N GLU A 651 62.70 9.71 11.13
CA GLU A 651 62.95 10.96 10.38
C GLU A 651 64.45 11.32 10.27
N ASN A 652 65.32 10.52 10.89
CA ASN A 652 66.77 10.73 11.02
C ASN A 652 67.15 12.02 11.77
N ALA A 653 66.32 12.46 12.74
CA ALA A 653 66.63 13.61 13.60
C ALA A 653 67.88 13.37 14.48
N PRO A 654 68.62 14.44 14.84
CA PRO A 654 69.88 14.33 15.58
C PRO A 654 69.68 13.98 17.06
N LEU A 655 69.84 12.71 17.40
CA LEU A 655 69.61 12.20 18.76
C LEU A 655 70.62 12.67 19.81
N THR A 656 70.10 13.16 20.93
CA THR A 656 70.83 13.53 22.15
C THR A 656 70.64 12.46 23.23
N PHE A 657 71.75 11.99 23.80
CA PHE A 657 71.77 10.95 24.83
C PHE A 657 72.20 11.52 26.18
N THR A 658 71.42 11.27 27.24
CA THR A 658 71.69 11.72 28.61
C THR A 658 71.71 10.54 29.57
N ALA A 659 72.75 10.41 30.39
CA ALA A 659 72.82 9.40 31.44
C ALA A 659 72.07 9.84 32.70
N SER A 660 71.31 8.93 33.34
CA SER A 660 70.66 9.24 34.62
C SER A 660 71.70 9.53 35.73
N PRO A 661 71.51 10.57 36.56
CA PRO A 661 72.30 10.78 37.78
C PRO A 661 72.20 9.64 38.81
N SER A 662 71.25 8.72 38.66
CA SER A 662 71.12 7.51 39.48
C SER A 662 71.99 6.35 39.02
N ASN A 663 72.73 6.48 37.91
CA ASN A 663 73.58 5.42 37.39
C ASN A 663 74.78 5.15 38.34
N PRO A 664 75.31 3.91 38.39
CA PRO A 664 76.44 3.56 39.25
C PRO A 664 77.66 4.46 39.07
N SER A 665 78.28 4.88 40.18
CA SER A 665 79.44 5.79 40.17
C SER A 665 80.70 5.20 39.52
N TRP A 666 80.77 3.87 39.35
CA TRP A 666 81.83 3.20 38.59
C TRP A 666 81.60 3.18 37.07
N LEU A 667 80.43 3.64 36.60
CA LEU A 667 80.11 3.82 35.18
C LEU A 667 80.20 5.28 34.77
N HIS A 668 80.75 5.51 33.59
CA HIS A 668 80.87 6.82 32.96
C HIS A 668 80.28 6.72 31.56
N PHE A 669 79.54 7.76 31.17
CA PHE A 669 78.99 7.88 29.82
C PHE A 669 79.73 8.97 29.06
N ASN A 670 80.21 8.64 27.86
CA ASN A 670 80.78 9.61 26.93
C ASN A 670 79.69 10.06 25.93
N PRO A 671 79.12 11.27 26.06
CA PRO A 671 78.06 11.74 25.18
C PRO A 671 78.53 12.02 23.75
N SER A 672 79.84 12.08 23.48
CA SER A 672 80.38 12.27 22.12
C SER A 672 80.66 10.96 21.38
N THR A 673 80.64 9.81 22.05
CA THR A 673 80.85 8.49 21.43
C THR A 673 79.75 7.49 21.77
N HIS A 674 78.77 7.88 22.58
CA HIS A 674 77.70 7.06 23.15
C HIS A 674 78.19 5.80 23.90
N VAL A 675 79.45 5.80 24.35
CA VAL A 675 80.05 4.68 25.10
C VAL A 675 79.76 4.83 26.58
N VAL A 676 79.12 3.81 27.15
CA VAL A 676 79.00 3.53 28.58
C VAL A 676 80.17 2.63 28.96
N SER A 677 81.12 3.12 29.77
CA SER A 677 82.28 2.34 30.19
C SER A 677 82.67 2.59 31.65
N GLY A 678 83.42 1.66 32.23
CA GLY A 678 83.76 1.71 33.65
C GLY A 678 84.36 0.41 34.16
N THR A 679 84.80 0.37 35.42
CA THR A 679 85.36 -0.84 36.05
C THR A 679 84.77 -0.99 37.46
N PRO A 680 83.90 -1.99 37.71
CA PRO A 680 83.28 -2.15 39.03
C PRO A 680 84.30 -2.58 40.07
N GLY A 681 84.21 -1.99 41.26
CA GLY A 681 85.10 -2.23 42.38
C GLY A 681 84.68 -3.41 43.26
N GLN A 682 85.44 -3.65 44.33
CA GLN A 682 85.14 -4.73 45.29
C GLN A 682 83.79 -4.53 46.02
N ALA A 683 83.37 -3.29 46.22
CA ALA A 683 82.07 -2.97 46.84
C ALA A 683 80.86 -3.21 45.90
N ASP A 684 81.11 -3.36 44.60
CA ASP A 684 80.08 -3.57 43.58
C ASP A 684 79.78 -5.05 43.32
N ALA A 685 80.71 -5.94 43.69
CA ALA A 685 80.62 -7.38 43.46
C ALA A 685 79.39 -8.02 44.12
N GLY A 686 78.68 -8.87 43.37
CA GLY A 686 77.45 -9.54 43.81
C GLY A 686 76.20 -8.65 43.78
N ARG A 687 76.30 -7.39 43.33
CA ARG A 687 75.17 -6.46 43.20
C ARG A 687 74.64 -6.41 41.77
N THR A 688 73.35 -6.14 41.65
CA THR A 688 72.71 -5.74 40.39
C THR A 688 72.37 -4.25 40.48
N PHE A 689 72.65 -3.52 39.40
CA PHE A 689 72.36 -2.10 39.26
C PHE A 689 71.42 -1.89 38.07
N GLN A 690 70.36 -1.11 38.26
CA GLN A 690 69.60 -0.56 37.14
C GLN A 690 70.36 0.64 36.58
N VAL A 691 70.53 0.67 35.26
CA VAL A 691 71.13 1.76 34.51
C VAL A 691 70.06 2.33 33.59
N SER A 692 69.93 3.66 33.55
CA SER A 692 68.97 4.37 32.71
C SER A 692 69.63 5.47 31.88
N PHE A 693 69.16 5.61 30.64
CA PHE A 693 69.53 6.65 29.70
C PHE A 693 68.28 7.26 29.08
N THR A 694 68.27 8.58 28.95
CA THR A 694 67.24 9.35 28.26
C THR A 694 67.74 9.67 26.85
N ILE A 695 66.92 9.42 25.83
CA ILE A 695 67.28 9.64 24.41
C ILE A 695 66.19 10.50 23.77
N SER A 696 66.57 11.59 23.10
CA SER A 696 65.64 12.58 22.55
C SER A 696 66.14 13.12 21.21
N ASP A 697 65.21 13.36 20.29
CA ASP A 697 65.39 14.07 19.01
C ASP A 697 65.35 15.60 19.15
N GLY A 698 64.93 16.11 20.33
CA GLY A 698 64.67 17.53 20.60
C GLY A 698 63.20 17.89 20.83
N THR A 699 62.25 16.99 20.54
CA THR A 699 60.81 17.17 20.76
C THR A 699 60.20 16.01 21.57
N ASN A 700 60.45 14.77 21.16
CA ASN A 700 60.07 13.54 21.84
C ASN A 700 61.23 13.02 22.71
N THR A 701 60.95 12.01 23.55
CA THR A 701 61.93 11.42 24.46
C THR A 701 61.54 10.00 24.83
N ILE A 702 62.49 9.06 24.75
CA ILE A 702 62.36 7.71 25.30
C ILE A 702 63.33 7.47 26.47
N GLU A 703 63.04 6.46 27.28
CA GLU A 703 63.91 6.01 28.36
C GLU A 703 64.41 4.57 28.12
N HIS A 704 65.72 4.42 27.97
CA HIS A 704 66.40 3.14 27.80
C HIS A 704 66.92 2.62 29.15
N LYS A 705 66.24 1.59 29.69
CA LYS A 705 66.56 0.95 30.98
C LYS A 705 67.05 -0.48 30.81
N TYR A 706 68.12 -0.83 31.50
CA TYR A 706 68.60 -2.22 31.62
C TYR A 706 69.31 -2.44 32.95
N ASN A 707 69.53 -3.71 33.31
CA ASN A 707 70.21 -4.08 34.55
C ASN A 707 71.61 -4.64 34.24
N ILE A 708 72.62 -4.25 35.02
CA ILE A 708 73.96 -4.86 35.02
C ILE A 708 74.19 -5.58 36.35
N THR A 709 74.54 -6.86 36.29
CA THR A 709 74.97 -7.65 37.46
C THR A 709 76.49 -7.81 37.48
N VAL A 710 77.13 -7.45 38.60
CA VAL A 710 78.59 -7.54 38.76
C VAL A 710 78.96 -8.88 39.39
N SER A 711 79.71 -9.70 38.66
CA SER A 711 80.32 -10.92 39.17
C SER A 711 81.58 -10.62 39.99
N GLY A 712 81.74 -11.28 41.14
CA GLY A 712 82.92 -11.16 42.00
C GLY A 712 84.11 -11.94 41.46
N ASN A 713 85.31 -11.39 41.59
CA ASN A 713 86.52 -11.98 41.04
C ASN A 713 87.09 -13.00 42.05
N GLY A 714 86.76 -14.28 41.85
CA GLY A 714 86.93 -15.34 42.84
C GLY A 714 88.37 -15.78 43.10
N ASN A 715 89.11 -15.04 43.93
CA ASN A 715 90.41 -15.43 44.46
C ASN A 715 90.50 -15.14 45.95
N ASN A 716 90.37 -16.18 46.78
CA ASN A 716 90.64 -16.13 48.22
C ASN A 716 91.49 -17.36 48.57
N GLN A 717 92.76 -17.18 48.96
CA GLN A 717 93.67 -18.30 49.22
C GLN A 717 93.50 -18.88 50.63
N GLY A 718 93.48 -20.20 50.73
CA GLY A 718 93.67 -20.89 52.01
C GLY A 718 93.58 -22.42 51.91
N GLY A 719 94.64 -23.12 52.33
CA GLY A 719 94.53 -24.48 52.88
C GLY A 719 94.84 -25.68 51.98
N ASN A 720 96.14 -25.99 51.86
CA ASN A 720 96.76 -27.32 52.04
C ASN A 720 96.28 -28.62 51.32
N ASN A 721 97.28 -29.46 51.06
CA ASN A 721 97.28 -30.95 51.05
C ASN A 721 96.78 -31.75 49.82
N ASN A 722 97.78 -32.12 49.00
CA ASN A 722 98.22 -33.52 48.79
C ASN A 722 97.48 -34.44 47.78
N GLN A 723 98.29 -35.26 47.07
CA GLN A 723 97.94 -36.34 46.11
C GLN A 723 97.15 -35.93 44.83
N GLY A 724 97.35 -36.56 43.66
CA GLY A 724 98.43 -37.47 43.27
C GLY A 724 98.16 -38.32 42.00
N GLY A 725 98.95 -38.12 40.94
CA GLY A 725 99.39 -39.17 39.98
C GLY A 725 98.45 -39.74 38.90
N GLY A 726 98.72 -39.40 37.63
CA GLY A 726 98.48 -40.25 36.44
C GLY A 726 97.04 -40.33 35.88
N ASN A 727 96.79 -41.00 34.74
CA ASN A 727 97.72 -41.52 33.71
C ASN A 727 97.03 -41.73 32.33
N ASN A 728 97.82 -41.76 31.24
CA ASN A 728 97.59 -42.32 29.90
C ASN A 728 96.16 -42.63 29.35
N GLY A 729 95.80 -41.92 28.27
CA GLY A 729 95.62 -42.51 26.92
C GLY A 729 94.36 -43.35 26.62
N GLY A 730 94.25 -43.86 25.38
CA GLY A 730 93.21 -44.82 24.95
C GLY A 730 92.44 -44.47 23.68
N HIS A 731 92.93 -44.91 22.52
CA HIS A 731 92.42 -44.65 21.17
C HIS A 731 91.23 -45.58 20.77
N ASN A 732 90.38 -45.13 19.84
CA ASN A 732 89.38 -45.88 19.02
C ASN A 732 88.15 -46.57 19.68
N GLY A 733 87.02 -46.60 18.94
CA GLY A 733 85.77 -47.31 19.33
C GLY A 733 84.58 -47.08 18.38
N ASN A 734 84.58 -47.75 17.23
CA ASN A 734 83.63 -47.58 16.10
C ASN A 734 82.17 -48.06 16.35
N GLN A 735 81.21 -47.47 15.60
CA GLN A 735 79.88 -47.98 15.19
C GLN A 735 78.76 -48.32 16.21
N GLY A 736 77.55 -47.78 15.94
CA GLY A 736 76.52 -48.62 15.28
C GLY A 736 75.15 -48.86 15.96
N GLY A 737 74.12 -48.10 15.55
CA GLY A 737 72.81 -48.62 15.12
C GLY A 737 71.75 -49.19 16.10
N GLY A 738 70.57 -48.56 16.13
CA GLY A 738 69.36 -49.22 15.59
C GLY A 738 68.27 -49.82 16.51
N ASN A 739 67.16 -49.07 16.63
CA ASN A 739 65.76 -49.55 16.46
C ASN A 739 65.00 -50.32 17.59
N SER A 740 63.66 -50.18 17.51
CA SER A 740 62.56 -51.06 17.99
C SER A 740 61.91 -50.80 19.36
N GLY A 741 60.64 -51.24 19.50
CA GLY A 741 59.98 -51.55 20.79
C GLY A 741 58.72 -50.76 21.18
N SER A 742 57.55 -51.12 20.64
CA SER A 742 56.23 -50.65 21.12
C SER A 742 55.60 -51.66 22.11
N ALA A 743 54.82 -51.21 23.11
CA ALA A 743 53.44 -51.71 23.38
C ALA A 743 52.82 -51.30 24.75
N GLY A 744 51.59 -50.75 24.71
CA GLY A 744 50.50 -50.95 25.70
C GLY A 744 50.57 -50.27 27.10
N GLY A 745 49.45 -49.93 27.76
CA GLY A 745 48.05 -49.87 27.29
C GLY A 745 46.98 -49.86 28.42
N ARG A 746 45.79 -49.28 28.14
CA ARG A 746 44.55 -49.19 28.98
C ARG A 746 44.64 -48.24 30.20
N GLY A 747 43.64 -47.42 30.54
CA GLY A 747 42.36 -47.05 29.90
C GLY A 747 41.32 -46.53 30.92
N GLY A 748 40.34 -45.70 30.52
CA GLY A 748 39.16 -45.37 31.37
C GLY A 748 38.52 -43.97 31.23
N SER A 749 37.56 -43.82 30.30
CA SER A 749 36.36 -42.91 30.31
C SER A 749 36.50 -41.44 30.75
N ASN A 750 36.35 -40.45 29.84
CA ASN A 750 35.09 -39.81 29.35
C ASN A 750 34.48 -38.79 30.35
N VAL A 751 33.92 -37.63 29.98
CA VAL A 751 33.19 -37.15 28.75
C VAL A 751 33.74 -35.75 28.36
N VAL A 752 34.31 -35.51 27.17
CA VAL A 752 33.68 -35.25 25.83
C VAL A 752 33.05 -33.84 25.74
N ASN A 753 33.50 -32.90 24.89
CA ASN A 753 33.59 -32.85 23.40
C ASN A 753 32.23 -32.51 22.71
N ASN A 754 32.14 -31.96 21.49
CA ASN A 754 33.08 -32.08 20.37
C ASN A 754 33.05 -30.94 19.31
N TYR A 755 34.12 -30.85 18.52
CA TYR A 755 34.13 -30.34 17.13
C TYR A 755 33.66 -31.43 16.15
N THR A 756 33.44 -31.08 14.88
CA THR A 756 33.59 -32.02 13.75
C THR A 756 34.17 -31.34 12.50
N HIS A 757 34.82 -32.13 11.65
CA HIS A 757 35.51 -31.73 10.42
C HIS A 757 35.66 -32.97 9.50
N TYR A 758 36.23 -32.81 8.28
CA TYR A 758 36.70 -33.89 7.38
C TYR A 758 35.64 -34.77 6.65
N HIS A 759 35.92 -35.53 5.56
CA HIS A 759 37.17 -35.90 4.85
C HIS A 759 36.94 -36.30 3.35
N THR A 760 37.74 -35.77 2.38
CA THR A 760 38.40 -36.44 1.19
C THR A 760 37.64 -37.36 0.16
N HIS A 761 38.13 -37.80 -1.02
CA HIS A 761 39.40 -37.67 -1.82
C HIS A 761 39.23 -38.09 -3.32
N ILE A 762 40.01 -37.50 -4.27
CA ILE A 762 40.71 -38.14 -5.46
C ILE A 762 39.82 -38.72 -6.62
N THR A 763 40.11 -38.61 -7.94
CA THR A 763 41.35 -38.91 -8.73
C THR A 763 41.41 -38.23 -10.13
N ASN A 764 42.63 -37.91 -10.63
CA ASN A 764 43.20 -38.07 -12.01
C ASN A 764 42.45 -37.70 -13.34
N GLN A 765 43.12 -37.31 -14.45
CA GLN A 765 44.45 -36.69 -14.70
C GLN A 765 44.62 -36.27 -16.21
N ASN A 766 45.67 -35.48 -16.50
CA ASN A 766 46.47 -35.39 -17.75
C ASN A 766 46.09 -34.47 -18.93
N THR A 767 47.12 -34.16 -19.73
CA THR A 767 47.24 -33.13 -20.78
C THR A 767 47.84 -33.70 -22.08
N ARG A 768 47.67 -33.02 -23.23
CA ARG A 768 48.75 -32.68 -24.21
C ARG A 768 48.28 -32.06 -25.56
N ASN A 769 49.10 -31.10 -26.02
CA ASN A 769 49.45 -30.64 -27.38
C ASN A 769 48.70 -31.08 -28.66
N SER A 770 48.40 -30.06 -29.50
CA SER A 770 48.79 -29.90 -30.94
C SER A 770 48.51 -31.03 -31.96
N SER A 771 47.85 -30.76 -33.09
CA SER A 771 48.53 -30.18 -34.28
C SER A 771 47.62 -29.99 -35.52
N ASN A 772 48.14 -29.24 -36.52
CA ASN A 772 47.82 -29.10 -37.96
C ASN A 772 46.66 -29.90 -38.61
N GLY A 773 46.04 -29.31 -39.68
CA GLY A 773 45.75 -30.13 -40.87
C GLY A 773 44.65 -29.70 -41.87
N SER A 774 44.88 -28.63 -42.64
CA SER A 774 44.54 -28.45 -44.07
C SER A 774 43.36 -29.19 -44.78
N GLY A 775 42.52 -28.41 -45.48
CA GLY A 775 41.88 -28.79 -46.76
C GLY A 775 40.35 -29.04 -46.74
N GLY A 776 39.58 -28.65 -47.77
CA GLY A 776 39.93 -27.83 -48.95
C GLY A 776 38.88 -27.86 -50.09
N GLY A 777 38.78 -26.75 -50.86
CA GLY A 777 37.92 -26.61 -52.06
C GLY A 777 36.42 -26.40 -51.78
N SER A 778 35.58 -25.95 -52.74
CA SER A 778 35.88 -25.32 -54.03
C SER A 778 34.63 -24.63 -54.62
N VAL A 779 34.83 -23.49 -55.32
CA VAL A 779 34.50 -23.25 -56.75
C VAL A 779 33.29 -24.00 -57.35
N THR A 780 32.27 -23.40 -57.97
CA THR A 780 31.81 -21.98 -58.15
C THR A 780 30.25 -21.99 -58.25
N ASP A 781 29.40 -21.37 -59.10
CA ASP A 781 29.50 -20.42 -60.25
C ASP A 781 28.12 -19.79 -60.63
N SER A 782 28.11 -18.94 -61.66
CA SER A 782 26.99 -18.55 -62.56
C SER A 782 25.83 -17.66 -62.07
N ASN A 783 25.92 -16.39 -62.48
CA ASN A 783 24.85 -15.48 -62.96
C ASN A 783 24.16 -16.10 -64.23
N PRO A 784 23.10 -15.54 -64.90
CA PRO A 784 22.35 -14.29 -64.69
C PRO A 784 20.81 -14.39 -64.99
N ALA A 785 20.22 -13.27 -65.47
CA ALA A 785 18.91 -13.11 -66.15
C ALA A 785 17.68 -12.91 -65.23
N ARG A 786 17.03 -11.72 -65.27
CA ARG A 786 15.99 -11.29 -66.24
C ARG A 786 14.76 -12.20 -66.21
N SER A 787 13.72 -11.82 -65.47
CA SER A 787 12.66 -10.87 -65.89
C SER A 787 11.69 -11.44 -66.91
N ASP A 788 10.41 -11.49 -66.55
CA ASP A 788 9.40 -10.87 -67.43
C ASP A 788 8.24 -10.31 -66.61
N SER A 789 7.37 -9.55 -67.27
CA SER A 789 6.36 -8.68 -66.65
C SER A 789 5.02 -8.79 -67.37
N ASN A 790 4.00 -8.13 -66.81
CA ASN A 790 2.74 -7.75 -67.48
C ASN A 790 1.74 -8.88 -67.82
N ASN A 791 0.46 -8.58 -68.10
CA ASN A 791 -0.46 -7.54 -67.62
C ASN A 791 -1.88 -7.87 -68.17
N GLY A 792 -2.92 -7.25 -67.61
CA GLY A 792 -4.26 -7.15 -68.21
C GLY A 792 -5.30 -8.01 -67.50
N SER A 793 -6.35 -7.53 -66.84
CA SER A 793 -7.30 -6.40 -67.04
C SER A 793 -8.51 -6.74 -67.92
N ASN A 794 -9.73 -6.70 -67.36
CA ASN A 794 -10.80 -5.76 -67.76
C ASN A 794 -12.22 -6.09 -67.22
N VAL A 795 -12.97 -5.02 -66.86
CA VAL A 795 -14.40 -4.74 -67.23
C VAL A 795 -15.51 -5.62 -66.58
N ASN A 796 -16.61 -5.10 -66.00
CA ASN A 796 -17.09 -3.72 -65.79
C ASN A 796 -18.14 -3.57 -64.64
N ASP A 797 -18.38 -2.32 -64.23
CA ASP A 797 -19.62 -1.66 -63.72
C ASP A 797 -20.55 -2.37 -62.69
N SER A 798 -21.05 -1.70 -61.64
CA SER A 798 -21.75 -0.38 -61.69
C SER A 798 -21.97 0.28 -60.31
N ASN A 799 -22.34 1.58 -60.34
CA ASN A 799 -22.61 2.56 -59.25
C ASN A 799 -23.57 2.08 -58.13
N SER A 800 -23.73 2.72 -56.97
CA SER A 800 -23.48 4.12 -56.46
C SER A 800 -23.39 4.07 -54.91
N ASP A 801 -22.92 5.08 -54.15
CA ASP A 801 -22.29 6.39 -54.46
C ASP A 801 -21.19 6.67 -53.40
N SER A 802 -20.27 7.59 -53.68
CA SER A 802 -19.02 7.77 -52.91
C SER A 802 -18.89 9.12 -52.16
N SER A 803 -17.88 9.18 -51.29
CA SER A 803 -17.62 10.27 -50.35
C SER A 803 -16.82 11.45 -50.93
N SER A 804 -17.03 12.65 -50.37
CA SER A 804 -16.05 13.75 -50.30
C SER A 804 -16.68 14.99 -49.61
N ASN A 805 -15.94 16.04 -49.25
CA ASN A 805 -14.65 16.17 -48.55
C ASN A 805 -14.55 17.65 -48.08
N LYS A 806 -13.59 17.94 -47.20
CA LYS A 806 -13.09 19.23 -46.70
C LYS A 806 -13.50 20.58 -47.35
N ASP A 807 -13.86 21.49 -46.44
CA ASP A 807 -13.34 22.86 -46.25
C ASP A 807 -13.78 24.08 -47.10
N SER A 808 -14.06 25.14 -46.33
CA SER A 808 -13.84 26.58 -46.60
C SER A 808 -14.86 27.40 -47.42
N ASN A 809 -15.49 28.36 -46.73
CA ASN A 809 -15.36 29.77 -47.10
C ASN A 809 -15.46 30.69 -45.85
N LYS A 810 -15.13 31.98 -45.98
CA LYS A 810 -14.72 32.85 -44.85
C LYS A 810 -15.20 34.31 -44.99
N SER A 811 -15.27 35.01 -43.85
CA SER A 811 -15.34 36.49 -43.71
C SER A 811 -16.73 37.14 -43.88
N LEU A 812 -17.08 38.25 -43.21
CA LEU A 812 -16.40 39.00 -42.12
C LEU A 812 -17.37 39.98 -41.42
N LYS A 813 -16.88 40.60 -40.32
CA LYS A 813 -17.43 41.73 -39.52
C LYS A 813 -18.48 41.37 -38.44
N ASP A 814 -18.40 41.91 -37.21
CA ASP A 814 -17.31 42.69 -36.60
C ASP A 814 -17.23 42.57 -35.06
N LYS A 815 -16.00 42.77 -34.55
CA LYS A 815 -15.55 43.25 -33.23
C LYS A 815 -16.38 43.09 -31.93
N THR A 816 -15.93 42.13 -31.11
CA THR A 816 -15.29 42.31 -29.76
C THR A 816 -15.96 43.01 -28.56
N ILE A 817 -15.94 42.26 -27.44
CA ILE A 817 -15.45 42.64 -26.09
C ILE A 817 -16.38 43.32 -25.05
N SER A 818 -16.23 42.81 -23.82
CA SER A 818 -16.45 43.42 -22.49
C SER A 818 -17.81 43.37 -21.77
N SER A 819 -17.64 42.96 -20.51
CA SER A 819 -18.44 43.11 -19.29
C SER A 819 -19.31 44.37 -19.08
N SER A 820 -20.46 44.10 -18.47
CA SER A 820 -21.02 44.78 -17.29
C SER A 820 -21.78 46.13 -17.39
N SER A 821 -22.81 46.19 -16.54
CA SER A 821 -23.33 47.36 -15.80
C SER A 821 -24.52 48.18 -16.37
N HIS A 822 -25.57 48.21 -15.54
CA HIS A 822 -26.34 49.38 -15.08
C HIS A 822 -27.26 50.20 -16.01
N ARG A 823 -28.53 50.28 -15.56
CA ARG A 823 -29.58 51.32 -15.81
C ARG A 823 -30.13 51.40 -17.26
N GLY A 824 -31.40 51.70 -17.48
CA GLY A 824 -32.55 51.83 -16.56
C GLY A 824 -33.63 52.79 -17.09
N ASN A 825 -34.89 52.56 -16.72
CA ASN A 825 -36.07 53.41 -16.97
C ASN A 825 -36.50 53.55 -18.47
N ASN A 826 -37.75 53.88 -18.84
CA ASN A 826 -38.97 54.09 -18.04
C ASN A 826 -40.26 53.83 -18.86
N SER A 827 -41.30 53.31 -18.23
CA SER A 827 -42.73 53.73 -18.29
C SER A 827 -43.66 52.55 -17.92
N SER A 828 -44.18 52.41 -16.69
CA SER A 828 -45.04 53.31 -15.90
C SER A 828 -46.51 53.33 -16.34
N ASN A 829 -47.32 52.47 -15.72
CA ASN A 829 -48.61 52.90 -15.22
C ASN A 829 -48.94 52.16 -13.92
N CYS A 830 -49.57 52.83 -12.96
CA CYS A 830 -49.72 52.35 -11.59
C CYS A 830 -51.18 52.16 -11.19
N GLN A 831 -51.47 51.12 -10.41
CA GLN A 831 -52.51 51.20 -9.38
C GLN A 831 -52.23 50.21 -8.24
N CYS A 832 -52.64 50.59 -7.02
CA CYS A 832 -52.32 49.91 -5.77
C CYS A 832 -53.39 48.88 -5.36
N PRO A 833 -53.07 47.91 -4.48
CA PRO A 833 -53.92 46.74 -4.23
C PRO A 833 -55.13 47.04 -3.33
N VAL A 834 -56.20 46.27 -3.53
CA VAL A 834 -57.33 46.18 -2.60
C VAL A 834 -56.99 45.17 -1.49
N ALA A 835 -57.23 45.54 -0.23
CA ALA A 835 -56.89 44.70 0.91
C ALA A 835 -57.87 43.53 1.10
N GLY A 836 -57.44 42.31 0.78
CA GLY A 836 -58.09 41.08 1.24
C GLY A 836 -57.75 40.82 2.70
N SER A 837 -58.77 40.70 3.57
CA SER A 837 -58.58 40.58 5.02
C SER A 837 -58.10 39.18 5.44
N SER A 838 -56.83 39.04 5.80
CA SER A 838 -56.39 37.87 6.57
C SER A 838 -56.88 37.97 8.02
N LYS A 839 -57.68 36.99 8.46
CA LYS A 839 -57.95 36.82 9.89
C LYS A 839 -56.65 36.45 10.58
N LYS A 840 -56.18 37.27 11.52
CA LYS A 840 -55.16 36.85 12.48
C LYS A 840 -55.78 35.87 13.47
N GLU A 841 -55.73 34.59 13.15
CA GLU A 841 -55.86 33.56 14.18
C GLU A 841 -54.67 33.67 15.12
N LYS A 842 -54.94 33.60 16.43
CA LYS A 842 -53.89 33.61 17.45
C LYS A 842 -53.30 32.22 17.50
N ARG A 843 -52.04 32.05 17.07
CA ARG A 843 -51.29 30.82 17.38
C ARG A 843 -51.37 30.55 18.88
N SER A 844 -51.77 29.34 19.23
CA SER A 844 -51.71 28.80 20.56
C SER A 844 -50.27 28.42 20.92
N PHE A 845 -50.01 28.18 22.21
CA PHE A 845 -48.71 27.68 22.66
C PHE A 845 -48.36 26.28 22.10
N PHE A 846 -49.36 25.57 21.56
CA PHE A 846 -49.24 24.23 21.01
C PHE A 846 -48.90 24.19 19.50
N ASP A 847 -48.89 25.33 18.79
CA ASP A 847 -48.67 25.39 17.34
C ASP A 847 -47.17 25.47 16.95
N MET A 848 -46.29 24.77 17.68
CA MET A 848 -44.84 24.75 17.44
C MET A 848 -44.43 23.59 16.53
N THR A 849 -43.59 23.86 15.55
CA THR A 849 -43.00 22.83 14.68
C THR A 849 -41.98 21.96 15.42
N ILE A 850 -41.68 20.77 14.89
CA ILE A 850 -40.68 19.85 15.46
C ILE A 850 -39.31 20.53 15.62
N GLY A 851 -38.93 21.43 14.70
CA GLY A 851 -37.69 22.22 14.81
C GLY A 851 -37.73 23.24 15.94
N GLU A 852 -38.84 23.96 16.13
CA GLU A 852 -39.03 24.91 17.24
C GLU A 852 -39.07 24.18 18.60
N LEU A 853 -39.69 22.99 18.66
CA LEU A 853 -39.64 22.10 19.82
C LEU A 853 -38.21 21.65 20.13
N TRP A 854 -37.40 21.34 19.11
CA TRP A 854 -35.99 20.95 19.28
C TRP A 854 -35.16 22.03 20.01
N TRP A 855 -35.35 23.30 19.65
CA TRP A 855 -34.73 24.43 20.37
C TRP A 855 -35.24 24.56 21.82
N PHE A 856 -36.51 24.28 22.07
CA PHE A 856 -37.09 24.28 23.42
C PHE A 856 -36.52 23.14 24.28
N TRP A 857 -36.30 21.96 23.70
CA TRP A 857 -35.63 20.83 24.35
C TRP A 857 -34.15 21.12 24.62
N ILE A 858 -33.41 21.75 23.70
CA ILE A 858 -32.04 22.23 23.94
C ILE A 858 -32.02 23.20 25.13
N LEU A 859 -32.95 24.15 25.20
CA LEU A 859 -33.04 25.12 26.30
C LEU A 859 -33.30 24.41 27.64
N ILE A 860 -34.22 23.44 27.69
CA ILE A 860 -34.50 22.63 28.88
C ILE A 860 -33.29 21.79 29.29
N ILE A 861 -32.57 21.19 28.35
CA ILE A 861 -31.34 20.41 28.60
C ILE A 861 -30.23 21.32 29.15
N LEU A 862 -30.04 22.52 28.59
CA LEU A 862 -29.07 23.50 29.10
C LEU A 862 -29.43 24.00 30.51
N ILE A 863 -30.72 24.21 30.80
CA ILE A 863 -31.20 24.54 32.15
C ILE A 863 -30.95 23.37 33.13
N LEU A 864 -31.22 22.12 32.73
CA LEU A 864 -30.93 20.94 33.55
C LEU A 864 -29.43 20.75 33.79
N ILE A 865 -28.58 20.92 32.77
CA ILE A 865 -27.12 20.92 32.92
C ILE A 865 -26.68 22.04 33.85
N GLY A 866 -27.26 23.24 33.74
CA GLY A 866 -27.00 24.36 34.65
C GLY A 866 -27.40 24.07 36.11
N ILE A 867 -28.55 23.43 36.34
CA ILE A 867 -29.01 23.00 37.66
C ILE A 867 -28.09 21.89 38.22
N ILE A 868 -27.68 20.92 37.41
CA ILE A 868 -26.75 19.85 37.81
C ILE A 868 -25.38 20.45 38.13
N ALA A 869 -24.85 21.33 37.29
CA ALA A 869 -23.58 22.03 37.54
C ALA A 869 -23.64 22.89 38.81
N TYR A 870 -24.73 23.64 39.03
CA TYR A 870 -24.97 24.39 40.26
C TYR A 870 -25.02 23.48 41.50
N LEU A 871 -25.69 22.33 41.42
CA LEU A 871 -25.74 21.36 42.51
C LEU A 871 -24.40 20.66 42.74
N VAL A 872 -23.57 20.44 41.72
CA VAL A 872 -22.21 19.91 41.85
C VAL A 872 -21.28 20.95 42.49
N LEU A 873 -21.28 22.19 42.00
CA LEU A 873 -20.47 23.29 42.55
C LEU A 873 -20.84 23.58 44.01
N ARG A 874 -22.13 23.68 44.33
CA ARG A 874 -22.65 23.88 45.70
C ARG A 874 -22.33 22.72 46.65
N ASN A 875 -21.96 21.54 46.13
CA ASN A 875 -21.39 20.45 46.94
C ASN A 875 -19.85 20.55 47.04
N ARG A 876 -19.16 21.03 45.99
CA ARG A 876 -17.70 21.26 46.02
C ARG A 876 -17.30 22.31 47.07
N ASP A 877 -18.09 23.37 47.20
CA ASP A 877 -17.93 24.41 48.24
C ASP A 877 -18.05 23.87 49.68
N ARG A 878 -18.44 22.60 49.86
CA ARG A 878 -18.47 21.89 51.15
C ARG A 878 -17.42 20.78 51.30
N GLU A 879 -16.66 20.46 50.25
CA GLU A 879 -15.50 19.56 50.36
C GLU A 879 -14.19 20.32 50.56
N ASP A 880 -14.08 21.56 50.07
CA ASP A 880 -12.88 22.38 50.28
C ASP A 880 -12.75 22.83 51.76
N GLU A 881 -13.85 22.98 52.50
CA GLU A 881 -13.88 23.14 53.97
C GLU A 881 -13.35 21.91 54.74
N PHE A 882 -13.20 20.75 54.07
CA PHE A 882 -12.73 19.49 54.67
C PHE A 882 -11.26 19.13 54.38
N LYS A 883 -10.58 19.86 53.50
CA LYS A 883 -9.19 19.54 53.08
C LYS A 883 -8.11 20.07 54.03
N GLU A 884 -8.40 21.10 54.82
CA GLU A 884 -7.40 21.80 55.63
C GLU A 884 -7.02 21.11 56.97
N LYS A 885 -7.55 19.90 57.24
CA LYS A 885 -7.32 19.17 58.52
C LYS A 885 -6.75 17.76 58.37
N ARG A 886 -5.79 17.57 57.46
CA ARG A 886 -4.86 16.42 57.47
C ARG A 886 -3.42 16.84 57.20
N VAL A 887 -2.78 17.37 58.24
CA VAL A 887 -1.32 17.35 58.39
C VAL A 887 -1.00 16.44 59.58
N GLY A 888 -0.16 15.42 59.37
CA GLY A 888 0.38 14.57 60.44
C GLY A 888 -0.52 13.42 60.93
N PHE A 889 -0.61 12.34 60.16
CA PHE A 889 -0.20 10.99 60.57
C PHE A 889 -0.22 10.02 59.37
#